data_AF-A0A946EBT9-F1
#
_entry.id   AF-A0A946EBT9-F1
#
_cell.length_a   1.000
_cell.length_b   1.000
_cell.length_c   1.000
_cell.angle_alpha   90.00
_cell.angle_beta   90.00
_cell.angle_gamma   90.00
#
_symmetry.space_group_name_H-M   'P 1'
#
loop_
_entity.id
_entity.type
_entity.pdbx_description
1 polymer ?
#
loop_
_entity_poly.entity_id
_entity_poly.type
_entity_poly.pdbx_seq_one_letter_code
_entity_poly.pdbx_strand_id
1 'polypeptide(L)'
;MEKRVQTYLNLTGYNVGRVDGIIGPKTRQSINAAYNDAGLKFDNLIDEEDLSQLRQIYFDKSWQSWRNDYVLSKVMDVADARHFLERTGIGSNPLDIQQLVGATRADAVHALLSQMDGTVQTPLPNFVFENGTEYWIRGDYDEPGRQSFRVARDREISQFRTWWVSEMIETTKPQNERLLLFWTDHFPVGYSAINEESLAIAKQHLMFRQHGFGNFKTLVKAIIRDPAMLNYLNGENNNKKAPNENLARELMELFVLGEGAYDEKTVKEAARALTGKSINRIKGFEYYLYRRRHDRSVKMLFGKKGHFDGDDLIDILFQQPTASRFLTEKLWSYYVSETEKNQSELEQISQSFRKSNFEIPVLLAEIFSTPSFWADQTRGTIVKSPVDLIIGTMRTTGYLPIDWQSTGSAMANLGQNLFEPPNIAGWSRGAGWVTPASLLNRTKFVTDFFAKEGFSIADLATDSPEMMLNRPDKIIVRYGAENFEGPPKFVVKLQKKKTGKDYLVNVWRSDVITAKGGHDTGLFGRIERSEIPWMVVDLDHDPTIDFDTVAVEFTNDHCCGPGGSDSGDRNLFIEWVKVGRTLFLAQDGKQVSGCKNGNRNPGLLYCSGMVKMSQGENITQEKTAPSYQENQLVVERAAFFHGNEYNPNKGWNEISLGLLNVNFNHHWQSGMRVNLIVENNSEIFLEINDLECSDNCIQGRWPKSAHDGRSGQKFIRISLGPQESRQTRQQFEELSKQDKFFVSALWQALPDLLVAMQSGNNFNRRNGKEVTASWKKKLSQIDRRLRNSRYVIRYPVPDVIIAKDTRKKADGMMAMAMSAIKVTPPVPASHIMVETDTQWEQMLNEMFLEDDIAKAVLAMAPISVSLRDQPMDLITDPVYHLK
;
A
#
# COMPACT_ATOMS: atom_id res chain seq x y z
N MET A 1 -10.39 -11.75 22.35
CA MET A 1 -11.68 -11.86 21.63
C MET A 1 -12.84 -11.87 22.62
N GLU A 2 -12.77 -12.78 23.60
CA GLU A 2 -13.64 -13.03 24.74
C GLU A 2 -14.09 -11.77 25.51
N LYS A 3 -13.17 -10.84 25.80
CA LYS A 3 -13.54 -9.56 26.44
C LYS A 3 -14.53 -8.75 25.60
N ARG A 4 -14.38 -8.76 24.28
CA ARG A 4 -15.26 -8.03 23.37
C ARG A 4 -16.64 -8.68 23.32
N VAL A 5 -16.72 -10.02 23.30
CA VAL A 5 -17.98 -10.78 23.44
C VAL A 5 -18.72 -10.37 24.72
N GLN A 6 -18.02 -10.41 25.86
CA GLN A 6 -18.56 -9.96 27.14
C GLN A 6 -19.03 -8.50 27.11
N THR A 7 -18.29 -7.61 26.42
CA THR A 7 -18.67 -6.21 26.27
C THR A 7 -19.97 -6.06 25.49
N TYR A 8 -20.11 -6.66 24.30
CA TYR A 8 -21.34 -6.56 23.50
C TYR A 8 -22.56 -7.11 24.24
N LEU A 9 -22.40 -8.22 24.97
CA LEU A 9 -23.47 -8.77 25.80
C LEU A 9 -23.90 -7.80 26.92
N ASN A 10 -22.94 -7.18 27.62
CA ASN A 10 -23.27 -6.18 28.64
C ASN A 10 -23.92 -4.94 28.03
N LEU A 11 -23.46 -4.46 26.87
CA LEU A 11 -24.06 -3.31 26.17
C LEU A 11 -25.50 -3.61 25.73
N THR A 12 -25.82 -4.86 25.42
CA THR A 12 -27.16 -5.31 25.03
C THR A 12 -28.04 -5.71 26.22
N GLY A 13 -27.57 -5.48 27.45
CA GLY A 13 -28.31 -5.72 28.70
C GLY A 13 -28.22 -7.14 29.25
N TYR A 14 -27.42 -8.03 28.65
CA TYR A 14 -27.20 -9.38 29.18
C TYR A 14 -26.08 -9.37 30.23
N ASN A 15 -26.36 -9.88 31.42
CA ASN A 15 -25.42 -9.86 32.53
C ASN A 15 -24.36 -10.97 32.41
N VAL A 16 -23.17 -10.60 31.92
CA VAL A 16 -22.03 -11.54 31.86
C VAL A 16 -21.18 -11.57 33.13
N GLY A 17 -21.50 -10.74 34.13
CA GLY A 17 -20.65 -10.48 35.29
C GLY A 17 -19.51 -9.52 34.96
N ARG A 18 -18.30 -9.81 35.45
CA ARG A 18 -17.13 -8.97 35.22
C ARG A 18 -16.59 -9.20 33.81
N VAL A 19 -16.27 -8.13 33.09
CA VAL A 19 -15.57 -8.22 31.80
C VAL A 19 -14.09 -8.49 32.05
N ASP A 20 -13.73 -9.77 32.12
CA ASP A 20 -12.38 -10.26 32.42
C ASP A 20 -11.76 -11.12 31.31
N GLY A 21 -12.56 -11.49 30.30
CA GLY A 21 -12.17 -12.37 29.20
C GLY A 21 -12.29 -13.86 29.52
N ILE A 22 -12.85 -14.22 30.68
CA ILE A 22 -13.06 -15.61 31.07
C ILE A 22 -14.50 -16.01 30.70
N ILE A 23 -14.63 -16.93 29.75
CA ILE A 23 -15.93 -17.42 29.28
C ILE A 23 -16.46 -18.48 30.25
N GLY A 24 -17.01 -18.01 31.36
CA GLY A 24 -17.64 -18.84 32.38
C GLY A 24 -19.11 -19.21 32.07
N PRO A 25 -19.76 -19.97 32.96
CA PRO A 25 -21.16 -20.39 32.79
C PRO A 25 -22.13 -19.21 32.59
N LYS A 26 -21.94 -18.10 33.31
CA LYS A 26 -22.76 -16.88 33.15
C LYS A 26 -22.63 -16.30 31.75
N THR A 27 -21.40 -16.11 31.26
CA THR A 27 -21.17 -15.59 29.91
C THR A 27 -21.78 -16.51 28.85
N ARG A 28 -21.61 -17.84 28.96
CA ARG A 28 -22.24 -18.80 28.03
C ARG A 28 -23.76 -18.74 28.07
N GLN A 29 -24.36 -18.60 29.25
CA GLN A 29 -25.80 -18.43 29.39
C GLN A 29 -26.27 -17.13 28.72
N SER A 30 -25.53 -16.04 28.88
CA SER A 30 -25.83 -14.76 28.22
C SER A 30 -25.72 -14.84 26.70
N ILE A 31 -24.71 -15.55 26.16
CA ILE A 31 -24.59 -15.76 24.71
C ILE A 31 -25.81 -16.53 24.19
N ASN A 32 -26.16 -17.65 24.83
CA ASN A 32 -27.33 -18.44 24.45
C ASN A 32 -28.62 -17.62 24.52
N ALA A 33 -28.80 -16.81 25.57
CA ALA A 33 -29.95 -15.91 25.69
C ALA A 33 -30.00 -14.90 24.54
N ALA A 34 -28.88 -14.22 24.27
CA ALA A 34 -28.78 -13.24 23.20
C ALA A 34 -29.08 -13.86 21.82
N TYR A 35 -28.55 -15.06 21.55
CA TYR A 35 -28.76 -15.76 20.30
C TYR A 35 -30.19 -16.26 20.16
N ASN A 36 -30.78 -16.83 21.22
CA ASN A 36 -32.17 -17.26 21.21
C ASN A 36 -33.11 -16.09 20.94
N ASP A 37 -32.87 -14.94 21.57
CA ASP A 37 -33.65 -13.70 21.34
C ASP A 37 -33.53 -13.20 19.89
N ALA A 38 -32.39 -13.48 19.23
CA ALA A 38 -32.13 -13.15 17.83
C ALA A 38 -32.51 -14.27 16.84
N GLY A 39 -33.05 -15.40 17.30
CA GLY A 39 -33.36 -16.56 16.45
C GLY A 39 -32.14 -17.35 15.93
N LEU A 40 -30.97 -17.17 16.55
CA LEU A 40 -29.71 -17.83 16.22
C LEU A 40 -29.41 -19.02 17.16
N LYS A 41 -28.45 -19.87 16.78
CA LYS A 41 -27.96 -20.98 17.61
C LYS A 41 -26.47 -20.84 17.88
N PHE A 42 -26.09 -20.96 19.14
CA PHE A 42 -24.71 -20.90 19.57
C PHE A 42 -24.07 -22.29 19.51
N ASP A 43 -22.96 -22.42 18.80
CA ASP A 43 -22.28 -23.70 18.55
C ASP A 43 -21.23 -24.06 19.64
N ASN A 44 -21.12 -23.24 20.69
CA ASN A 44 -20.14 -23.30 21.78
C ASN A 44 -18.69 -22.98 21.42
N LEU A 45 -18.42 -22.50 20.20
CA LEU A 45 -17.15 -21.88 19.82
C LEU A 45 -17.25 -20.37 20.03
N ILE A 46 -16.10 -19.69 20.12
CA ILE A 46 -16.06 -18.22 20.12
C ILE A 46 -15.06 -17.83 19.07
N ASP A 47 -15.52 -17.19 18.01
CA ASP A 47 -14.70 -16.69 16.93
C ASP A 47 -15.12 -15.29 16.46
N GLU A 48 -14.62 -14.86 15.29
CA GLU A 48 -14.96 -13.55 14.71
C GLU A 48 -16.40 -13.51 14.17
N GLU A 49 -17.00 -14.65 13.81
CA GLU A 49 -18.40 -14.71 13.41
C GLU A 49 -19.29 -14.37 14.60
N ASP A 50 -19.01 -14.94 15.78
CA ASP A 50 -19.77 -14.60 16.99
C ASP A 50 -19.68 -13.12 17.38
N LEU A 51 -18.50 -12.52 17.20
CA LEU A 51 -18.33 -11.09 17.40
C LEU A 51 -19.14 -10.25 16.41
N SER A 52 -19.23 -10.70 15.15
CA SER A 52 -20.06 -10.07 14.13
C SER A 52 -21.55 -10.18 14.50
N GLN A 53 -22.01 -11.37 14.89
CA GLN A 53 -23.41 -11.60 15.28
C GLN A 53 -23.80 -10.79 16.53
N LEU A 54 -22.97 -10.77 17.57
CA LEU A 54 -23.25 -9.97 18.78
C LEU A 54 -23.22 -8.46 18.51
N ARG A 55 -22.41 -8.01 17.55
CA ARG A 55 -22.45 -6.61 17.08
C ARG A 55 -23.77 -6.32 16.38
N GLN A 56 -24.26 -7.22 15.53
CA GLN A 56 -25.57 -7.05 14.89
C GLN A 56 -26.70 -6.99 15.92
N ILE A 57 -26.70 -7.88 16.92
CA ILE A 57 -27.66 -7.86 18.04
C ILE A 57 -27.60 -6.52 18.79
N TYR A 58 -26.40 -5.96 18.98
CA TYR A 58 -26.25 -4.63 19.56
C TYR A 58 -26.90 -3.53 18.72
N PHE A 59 -26.70 -3.54 17.40
CA PHE A 59 -27.34 -2.58 16.51
C PHE A 59 -28.86 -2.74 16.50
N ASP A 60 -29.37 -3.97 16.46
CA ASP A 60 -30.81 -4.24 16.44
C ASP A 60 -31.50 -3.74 17.73
N LYS A 61 -30.87 -3.93 18.90
CA LYS A 61 -31.38 -3.36 20.16
C LYS A 61 -31.27 -1.83 20.21
N SER A 62 -30.17 -1.26 19.71
CA SER A 62 -29.99 0.19 19.67
C SER A 62 -31.05 0.85 18.78
N TRP A 63 -31.32 0.23 17.63
CA TRP A 63 -32.34 0.65 16.67
C TRP A 63 -33.74 0.68 17.28
N GLN A 64 -34.12 -0.29 18.12
CA GLN A 64 -35.39 -0.25 18.85
C GLN A 64 -35.50 0.97 19.78
N SER A 65 -34.40 1.39 20.40
CA SER A 65 -34.36 2.62 21.20
C SER A 65 -34.46 3.86 20.33
N TRP A 66 -33.71 3.93 19.23
CA TRP A 66 -33.69 5.07 18.31
C TRP A 66 -35.05 5.34 17.67
N ARG A 67 -35.85 4.31 17.39
CA ARG A 67 -37.21 4.48 16.86
C ARG A 67 -38.18 5.19 17.81
N ASN A 68 -37.86 5.25 19.11
CA ASN A 68 -38.63 5.99 20.10
C ASN A 68 -38.02 7.35 20.43
N ASP A 69 -36.84 7.67 19.89
CA ASP A 69 -36.19 8.96 20.08
C ASP A 69 -36.79 10.00 19.11
N TYR A 70 -37.10 11.20 19.62
CA TYR A 70 -37.76 12.25 18.85
C TYR A 70 -36.98 12.70 17.60
N VAL A 71 -35.64 12.73 17.68
CA VAL A 71 -34.79 13.16 16.56
C VAL A 71 -34.66 12.04 15.53
N LEU A 72 -34.49 10.80 15.99
CA LEU A 72 -34.19 9.67 15.12
C LEU A 72 -35.44 8.99 14.55
N SER A 73 -36.60 9.13 15.20
CA SER A 73 -37.89 8.67 14.65
C SER A 73 -38.40 9.56 13.52
N LYS A 74 -37.79 10.72 13.28
CA LYS A 74 -38.17 11.61 12.18
C LYS A 74 -37.92 10.91 10.84
N VAL A 75 -38.93 10.99 9.97
CA VAL A 75 -38.83 10.55 8.56
C VAL A 75 -37.93 11.53 7.80
N MET A 76 -36.96 10.99 7.07
CA MET A 76 -36.02 11.79 6.29
C MET A 76 -36.69 12.39 5.07
N ASP A 77 -36.50 13.70 4.91
CA ASP A 77 -36.70 14.42 3.67
C ASP A 77 -35.45 14.33 2.77
N VAL A 78 -35.51 14.95 1.59
CA VAL A 78 -34.42 14.96 0.60
C VAL A 78 -33.13 15.54 1.19
N ALA A 79 -33.23 16.60 2.01
CA ALA A 79 -32.08 17.24 2.62
C ALA A 79 -31.45 16.35 3.71
N ASP A 80 -32.26 15.71 4.55
CA ASP A 80 -31.82 14.74 5.55
C ASP A 80 -31.06 13.57 4.90
N ALA A 81 -31.63 12.96 3.86
CA ALA A 81 -31.02 11.84 3.14
C ALA A 81 -29.70 12.25 2.46
N ARG A 82 -29.68 13.40 1.75
CA ARG A 82 -28.48 13.95 1.09
C ARG A 82 -27.35 14.22 2.09
N HIS A 83 -27.67 14.84 3.23
CA HIS A 83 -26.69 15.14 4.28
C HIS A 83 -26.12 13.86 4.88
N PHE A 84 -26.97 12.91 5.25
CA PHE A 84 -26.55 11.64 5.84
C PHE A 84 -25.53 10.93 4.96
N LEU A 85 -25.88 10.71 3.68
CA LEU A 85 -25.01 10.02 2.71
C LEU A 85 -23.66 10.72 2.51
N GLU A 86 -23.63 12.06 2.44
CA GLU A 86 -22.39 12.83 2.26
C GLU A 86 -21.45 12.76 3.45
N ARG A 87 -22.03 12.72 4.66
CA ARG A 87 -21.26 12.67 5.90
C ARG A 87 -20.68 11.29 6.09
N THR A 88 -21.48 10.25 5.87
CA THR A 88 -21.12 8.88 6.21
C THR A 88 -20.40 8.15 5.09
N GLY A 89 -20.57 8.56 3.82
CA GLY A 89 -19.94 7.98 2.64
C GLY A 89 -19.09 8.98 1.84
N ILE A 90 -19.03 8.75 0.52
CA ILE A 90 -18.34 9.59 -0.46
C ILE A 90 -19.36 9.92 -1.56
N GLY A 91 -19.74 11.18 -1.69
CA GLY A 91 -20.82 11.61 -2.59
C GLY A 91 -22.21 11.11 -2.16
N SER A 92 -23.24 11.53 -2.88
CA SER A 92 -24.63 11.09 -2.64
C SER A 92 -25.42 11.09 -3.93
N ASN A 93 -25.58 9.91 -4.53
CA ASN A 93 -26.31 9.80 -5.77
C ASN A 93 -27.81 10.05 -5.54
N PRO A 94 -28.51 10.75 -6.46
CA PRO A 94 -29.96 10.90 -6.47
C PRO A 94 -30.77 9.63 -6.16
N LEU A 95 -30.35 8.46 -6.66
CA LEU A 95 -31.02 7.20 -6.36
C LEU A 95 -30.91 6.79 -4.89
N ASP A 96 -29.71 6.90 -4.32
CA ASP A 96 -29.47 6.58 -2.91
C ASP A 96 -30.27 7.53 -2.01
N ILE A 97 -30.36 8.81 -2.39
CA ILE A 97 -31.19 9.80 -1.72
C ILE A 97 -32.66 9.37 -1.76
N GLN A 98 -33.18 9.04 -2.95
CA GLN A 98 -34.58 8.65 -3.12
C GLN A 98 -34.93 7.37 -2.34
N GLN A 99 -34.01 6.40 -2.24
CA GLN A 99 -34.20 5.19 -1.43
C GLN A 99 -34.31 5.47 0.07
N LEU A 100 -33.64 6.52 0.55
CA LEU A 100 -33.67 6.92 1.95
C LEU A 100 -34.83 7.87 2.29
N VAL A 101 -35.31 8.67 1.33
CA VAL A 101 -36.49 9.53 1.54
C VAL A 101 -37.69 8.67 1.95
N GLY A 102 -38.34 9.03 3.04
CA GLY A 102 -39.44 8.24 3.62
C GLY A 102 -39.02 7.21 4.66
N ALA A 103 -37.73 6.86 4.76
CA ALA A 103 -37.20 6.08 5.88
C ALA A 103 -37.00 6.97 7.11
N THR A 104 -37.01 6.37 8.31
CA THR A 104 -36.64 7.12 9.53
C THR A 104 -35.12 7.26 9.60
N ARG A 105 -34.63 8.33 10.25
CA ARG A 105 -33.19 8.51 10.51
C ARG A 105 -32.61 7.31 11.29
N ALA A 106 -33.39 6.73 12.21
CA ALA A 106 -33.04 5.50 12.94
C ALA A 106 -32.79 4.31 12.00
N ASP A 107 -33.66 4.10 11.00
CA ASP A 107 -33.53 3.01 10.03
C ASP A 107 -32.26 3.19 9.17
N ALA A 108 -31.96 4.43 8.77
CA ALA A 108 -30.77 4.74 7.97
C ALA A 108 -29.45 4.52 8.73
N VAL A 109 -29.38 4.97 9.99
CA VAL A 109 -28.22 4.75 10.86
C VAL A 109 -27.98 3.26 11.09
N HIS A 110 -29.05 2.50 11.36
CA HIS A 110 -28.96 1.05 11.54
C HIS A 110 -28.47 0.33 10.28
N ALA A 111 -29.05 0.64 9.12
CA ALA A 111 -28.66 0.04 7.85
C ALA A 111 -27.19 0.31 7.50
N LEU A 112 -26.74 1.56 7.69
CA LEU A 112 -25.35 1.96 7.46
C LEU A 112 -24.37 1.15 8.33
N LEU A 113 -24.59 1.13 9.65
CA LEU A 113 -23.71 0.49 10.61
C LEU A 113 -23.64 -1.03 10.43
N SER A 114 -24.77 -1.66 10.07
CA SER A 114 -24.86 -3.10 9.82
C SER A 114 -24.01 -3.54 8.61
N GLN A 115 -23.68 -2.62 7.69
CA GLN A 115 -22.89 -2.90 6.50
C GLN A 115 -21.39 -2.54 6.66
N MET A 116 -20.99 -1.93 7.79
CA MET A 116 -19.61 -1.49 8.02
C MET A 116 -18.70 -2.65 8.47
N ASP A 117 -17.99 -3.25 7.50
CA ASP A 117 -17.17 -4.44 7.69
C ASP A 117 -15.75 -4.37 7.10
N GLY A 118 -15.41 -3.27 6.41
CA GLY A 118 -14.10 -3.07 5.78
C GLY A 118 -13.86 -3.91 4.52
N THR A 119 -14.88 -4.64 4.03
CA THR A 119 -14.79 -5.46 2.82
C THR A 119 -14.50 -4.61 1.57
N VAL A 120 -13.81 -5.23 0.62
CA VAL A 120 -13.44 -4.69 -0.69
C VAL A 120 -14.32 -5.36 -1.75
N GLN A 121 -14.77 -4.61 -2.76
CA GLN A 121 -15.57 -5.16 -3.86
C GLN A 121 -14.73 -5.41 -5.12
N THR A 122 -13.72 -4.59 -5.37
CA THR A 122 -12.85 -4.67 -6.54
C THR A 122 -11.60 -5.52 -6.29
N PRO A 123 -11.06 -6.24 -7.29
CA PRO A 123 -9.86 -7.04 -7.10
C PRO A 123 -8.62 -6.15 -6.81
N LEU A 124 -7.92 -6.45 -5.73
CA LEU A 124 -6.65 -5.82 -5.38
C LEU A 124 -5.58 -6.05 -6.47
N PRO A 125 -4.63 -5.11 -6.67
CA PRO A 125 -3.49 -5.31 -7.57
C PRO A 125 -2.65 -6.53 -7.19
N ASN A 126 -2.15 -7.27 -8.19
CA ASN A 126 -1.42 -8.52 -7.98
C ASN A 126 -0.22 -8.41 -7.04
N PHE A 127 0.52 -7.29 -7.10
CA PHE A 127 1.73 -7.09 -6.27
C PHE A 127 1.44 -7.18 -4.76
N VAL A 128 0.20 -6.93 -4.34
CA VAL A 128 -0.24 -7.03 -2.94
C VAL A 128 -0.14 -8.46 -2.41
N PHE A 129 -0.27 -9.46 -3.30
CA PHE A 129 -0.16 -10.88 -2.98
C PHE A 129 1.25 -11.44 -3.22
N GLU A 130 2.13 -10.65 -3.85
CA GLU A 130 3.49 -11.07 -4.21
C GLU A 130 4.51 -10.71 -3.12
N ASN A 131 4.93 -11.70 -2.33
CA ASN A 131 6.05 -11.54 -1.38
C ASN A 131 7.44 -11.68 -2.06
N GLY A 132 7.49 -11.60 -3.38
CA GLY A 132 8.67 -11.85 -4.20
C GLY A 132 9.62 -10.67 -4.38
N THR A 133 9.24 -9.47 -3.93
CA THR A 133 10.04 -8.25 -4.10
C THR A 133 11.23 -8.22 -3.15
N GLU A 134 12.40 -7.89 -3.67
CA GLU A 134 13.65 -8.04 -2.94
C GLU A 134 14.15 -6.71 -2.32
N TYR A 135 13.30 -6.09 -1.48
CA TYR A 135 13.63 -4.85 -0.78
C TYR A 135 14.96 -4.92 0.00
N TRP A 136 15.30 -6.09 0.53
CA TRP A 136 16.51 -6.33 1.32
C TRP A 136 17.82 -6.21 0.52
N ILE A 137 17.80 -6.42 -0.81
CA ILE A 137 19.01 -6.42 -1.65
C ILE A 137 19.19 -5.11 -2.43
N ARG A 138 18.22 -4.19 -2.43
CA ARG A 138 18.23 -2.91 -3.17
C ARG A 138 19.57 -2.17 -3.12
N GLY A 139 20.22 -2.14 -1.95
CA GLY A 139 21.50 -1.45 -1.75
C GLY A 139 22.69 -2.03 -2.55
N ASP A 140 22.55 -3.25 -3.04
CA ASP A 140 23.57 -3.95 -3.84
C ASP A 140 23.52 -3.62 -5.33
N TYR A 141 22.38 -3.14 -5.82
CA TYR A 141 22.21 -2.77 -7.21
C TYR A 141 23.07 -1.57 -7.58
N ASP A 142 23.53 -1.53 -8.83
CA ASP A 142 24.12 -0.36 -9.46
C ASP A 142 23.07 0.74 -9.69
N GLU A 143 23.49 1.93 -10.11
CA GLU A 143 22.54 3.04 -10.26
C GLU A 143 21.40 2.74 -11.24
N PRO A 144 21.66 2.15 -12.43
CA PRO A 144 20.58 1.71 -13.32
C PRO A 144 19.63 0.70 -12.65
N GLY A 145 20.16 -0.34 -11.99
CA GLY A 145 19.33 -1.33 -11.29
C GLY A 145 18.50 -0.74 -10.14
N ARG A 146 19.07 0.19 -9.36
CA ARG A 146 18.32 0.93 -8.33
C ARG A 146 17.24 1.81 -8.92
N GLN A 147 17.49 2.39 -10.10
CA GLN A 147 16.51 3.19 -10.79
C GLN A 147 15.34 2.34 -11.29
N SER A 148 15.62 1.21 -11.93
CA SER A 148 14.58 0.26 -12.35
C SER A 148 13.78 -0.25 -11.15
N PHE A 149 14.43 -0.50 -10.01
CA PHE A 149 13.75 -0.86 -8.77
C PHE A 149 12.78 0.23 -8.31
N ARG A 150 13.24 1.49 -8.20
CA ARG A 150 12.39 2.63 -7.80
C ARG A 150 11.20 2.80 -8.74
N VAL A 151 11.45 2.80 -10.05
CA VAL A 151 10.39 2.93 -11.07
C VAL A 151 9.35 1.80 -10.93
N ALA A 152 9.77 0.56 -10.65
CA ALA A 152 8.83 -0.52 -10.40
C ALA A 152 7.97 -0.30 -9.13
N ARG A 153 8.54 0.26 -8.06
CA ARG A 153 7.78 0.58 -6.84
C ARG A 153 6.82 1.76 -7.06
N ASP A 154 7.25 2.77 -7.81
CA ASP A 154 6.44 3.93 -8.18
C ASP A 154 5.21 3.50 -9.01
N ARG A 155 5.38 2.49 -9.87
CA ARG A 155 4.27 1.86 -10.60
C ARG A 155 3.31 1.14 -9.68
N GLU A 156 3.81 0.34 -8.73
CA GLU A 156 2.95 -0.40 -7.80
C GLU A 156 2.12 0.54 -6.92
N ILE A 157 2.72 1.61 -6.39
CA ILE A 157 1.95 2.58 -5.60
C ILE A 157 0.95 3.34 -6.48
N SER A 158 1.31 3.65 -7.74
CA SER A 158 0.39 4.24 -8.71
C SER A 158 -0.81 3.32 -8.99
N GLN A 159 -0.57 2.03 -9.25
CA GLN A 159 -1.60 1.01 -9.41
C GLN A 159 -2.49 0.89 -8.16
N PHE A 160 -1.90 0.97 -6.97
CA PHE A 160 -2.64 0.91 -5.71
C PHE A 160 -3.52 2.15 -5.49
N ARG A 161 -3.03 3.34 -5.85
CA ARG A 161 -3.83 4.58 -5.85
C ARG A 161 -4.99 4.49 -6.83
N THR A 162 -4.72 4.11 -8.08
CA THR A 162 -5.77 3.96 -9.11
C THR A 162 -6.80 2.90 -8.70
N TRP A 163 -6.37 1.78 -8.13
CA TRP A 163 -7.27 0.75 -7.59
C TRP A 163 -8.15 1.34 -6.48
N TRP A 164 -7.58 2.07 -5.52
CA TRP A 164 -8.39 2.62 -4.43
C TRP A 164 -9.37 3.69 -4.92
N VAL A 165 -9.00 4.49 -5.93
CA VAL A 165 -9.92 5.39 -6.64
C VAL A 165 -11.07 4.62 -7.27
N SER A 166 -10.78 3.53 -7.99
CA SER A 166 -11.81 2.65 -8.58
C SER A 166 -12.71 2.02 -7.50
N GLU A 167 -12.15 1.47 -6.41
CA GLU A 167 -12.95 0.97 -5.28
C GLU A 167 -13.86 2.05 -4.70
N MET A 168 -13.36 3.28 -4.49
CA MET A 168 -14.18 4.38 -3.98
C MET A 168 -15.30 4.76 -4.94
N ILE A 169 -15.11 4.67 -6.26
CA ILE A 169 -16.15 4.92 -7.27
C ILE A 169 -17.18 3.78 -7.31
N GLU A 170 -16.72 2.53 -7.34
CA GLU A 170 -17.54 1.34 -7.61
C GLU A 170 -18.24 0.76 -6.39
N THR A 171 -17.72 1.00 -5.18
CA THR A 171 -18.21 0.30 -3.99
C THR A 171 -19.66 0.69 -3.66
N THR A 172 -20.48 -0.32 -3.35
CA THR A 172 -21.81 -0.13 -2.76
C THR A 172 -21.77 0.18 -1.26
N LYS A 173 -20.58 0.15 -0.63
CA LYS A 173 -20.36 0.46 0.79
C LYS A 173 -19.40 1.65 0.97
N PRO A 174 -19.69 2.84 0.44
CA PRO A 174 -18.78 4.00 0.50
C PRO A 174 -18.39 4.42 1.93
N GLN A 175 -19.20 4.06 2.93
CA GLN A 175 -18.90 4.27 4.34
C GLN A 175 -17.67 3.50 4.84
N ASN A 176 -17.34 2.36 4.21
CA ASN A 176 -16.09 1.66 4.49
C ASN A 176 -14.91 2.55 4.11
N GLU A 177 -14.91 3.04 2.88
CA GLU A 177 -13.83 3.86 2.33
C GLU A 177 -13.71 5.21 3.06
N ARG A 178 -14.83 5.80 3.47
CA ARG A 178 -14.85 7.01 4.32
C ARG A 178 -14.10 6.81 5.65
N LEU A 179 -14.32 5.69 6.34
CA LEU A 179 -13.61 5.39 7.58
C LEU A 179 -12.14 5.01 7.32
N LEU A 180 -11.83 4.35 6.21
CA LEU A 180 -10.46 4.04 5.81
C LEU A 180 -9.64 5.30 5.50
N LEU A 181 -10.22 6.28 4.81
CA LEU A 181 -9.59 7.59 4.59
C LEU A 181 -9.24 8.25 5.92
N PHE A 182 -10.15 8.23 6.90
CA PHE A 182 -9.87 8.70 8.25
C PHE A 182 -8.69 7.96 8.89
N TRP A 183 -8.60 6.63 8.77
CA TRP A 183 -7.48 5.88 9.35
C TRP A 183 -6.14 6.17 8.67
N THR A 184 -6.13 6.33 7.34
CA THR A 184 -4.91 6.71 6.60
C THR A 184 -4.43 8.12 6.94
N ASP A 185 -5.34 9.01 7.36
CA ASP A 185 -5.01 10.36 7.85
C ASP A 185 -4.58 10.35 9.32
N HIS A 186 -5.26 9.56 10.17
CA HIS A 186 -4.98 9.48 11.61
C HIS A 186 -3.69 8.70 11.94
N PHE A 187 -3.30 7.74 11.11
CA PHE A 187 -2.05 6.98 11.20
C PHE A 187 -1.22 7.14 9.92
N PRO A 188 -0.74 8.35 9.62
CA PRO A 188 -0.20 8.68 8.31
C PRO A 188 1.19 8.05 8.10
N VAL A 189 1.39 7.50 6.89
CA VAL A 189 2.70 7.10 6.39
C VAL A 189 2.82 7.49 4.91
N GLY A 190 3.85 8.28 4.58
CA GLY A 190 4.19 8.63 3.20
C GLY A 190 5.03 7.54 2.54
N TYR A 191 4.62 7.08 1.35
CA TYR A 191 5.33 6.07 0.57
C TYR A 191 6.79 6.49 0.31
N SER A 192 7.01 7.73 -0.10
CA SER A 192 8.33 8.32 -0.36
C SER A 192 9.25 8.32 0.88
N ALA A 193 8.66 8.35 2.08
CA ALA A 193 9.38 8.42 3.34
C ALA A 193 9.82 7.06 3.91
N ILE A 194 9.37 5.94 3.33
CA ILE A 194 9.68 4.59 3.81
C ILE A 194 10.51 3.77 2.83
N ASN A 195 11.46 4.43 2.15
CA ASN A 195 12.35 3.77 1.18
C ASN A 195 11.58 3.06 0.04
N GLU A 196 10.47 3.66 -0.40
CA GLU A 196 9.71 3.20 -1.55
C GLU A 196 9.17 1.76 -1.34
N GLU A 197 8.87 1.41 -0.08
CA GLU A 197 8.33 0.11 0.33
C GLU A 197 6.82 0.01 0.07
N SER A 198 6.43 0.02 -1.21
CA SER A 198 5.03 -0.08 -1.70
C SER A 198 4.21 -1.19 -1.01
N LEU A 199 4.76 -2.39 -0.84
CA LEU A 199 4.09 -3.50 -0.17
C LEU A 199 3.82 -3.23 1.32
N ALA A 200 4.65 -2.44 2.00
CA ALA A 200 4.40 -2.05 3.39
C ALA A 200 3.18 -1.12 3.50
N ILE A 201 3.01 -0.17 2.57
CA ILE A 201 1.80 0.67 2.48
C ILE A 201 0.55 -0.19 2.24
N ALA A 202 0.62 -1.11 1.27
CA ALA A 202 -0.51 -2.00 0.99
C ALA A 202 -0.90 -2.85 2.22
N LYS A 203 0.09 -3.38 2.95
CA LYS A 203 -0.14 -4.14 4.20
C LYS A 203 -0.79 -3.28 5.28
N GLN A 204 -0.36 -2.04 5.44
CA GLN A 204 -0.98 -1.12 6.40
C GLN A 204 -2.45 -0.85 6.07
N HIS A 205 -2.75 -0.59 4.78
CA HIS A 205 -4.12 -0.39 4.32
C HIS A 205 -5.02 -1.62 4.56
N LEU A 206 -4.51 -2.83 4.29
CA LEU A 206 -5.23 -4.07 4.61
C LEU A 206 -5.40 -4.29 6.12
N MET A 207 -4.42 -3.89 6.93
CA MET A 207 -4.51 -3.92 8.39
C MET A 207 -5.62 -2.98 8.89
N PHE A 208 -5.79 -1.79 8.29
CA PHE A 208 -6.92 -0.91 8.58
C PHE A 208 -8.26 -1.55 8.23
N ARG A 209 -8.37 -2.26 7.09
CA ARG A 209 -9.58 -3.02 6.77
C ARG A 209 -9.88 -4.09 7.80
N GLN A 210 -8.85 -4.81 8.24
CA GLN A 210 -8.99 -5.90 9.20
C GLN A 210 -9.34 -5.42 10.63
N HIS A 211 -8.78 -4.30 11.08
CA HIS A 211 -8.86 -3.90 12.50
C HIS A 211 -9.57 -2.55 12.73
N GLY A 212 -9.67 -1.70 11.73
CA GLY A 212 -10.23 -0.35 11.81
C GLY A 212 -11.75 -0.29 12.04
N PHE A 213 -12.46 -1.38 11.71
CA PHE A 213 -13.91 -1.51 11.88
C PHE A 213 -14.29 -2.22 13.19
N GLY A 214 -13.30 -2.58 14.00
CA GLY A 214 -13.50 -3.34 15.24
C GLY A 214 -13.20 -2.49 16.47
N ASN A 215 -12.06 -2.77 17.10
CA ASN A 215 -11.69 -2.20 18.39
C ASN A 215 -10.45 -1.31 18.25
N PHE A 216 -10.54 -0.07 18.75
CA PHE A 216 -9.46 0.91 18.60
C PHE A 216 -8.17 0.47 19.30
N LYS A 217 -8.28 -0.20 20.46
CA LYS A 217 -7.12 -0.72 21.18
C LYS A 217 -6.41 -1.82 20.39
N THR A 218 -7.17 -2.68 19.72
CA THR A 218 -6.61 -3.71 18.81
C THR A 218 -5.92 -3.06 17.61
N LEU A 219 -6.54 -2.04 17.00
CA LEU A 219 -5.95 -1.28 15.90
C LEU A 219 -4.61 -0.65 16.29
N VAL A 220 -4.55 0.02 17.45
CA VAL A 220 -3.30 0.63 17.95
C VAL A 220 -2.22 -0.42 18.24
N LYS A 221 -2.60 -1.60 18.76
CA LYS A 221 -1.64 -2.72 18.93
C LYS A 221 -1.11 -3.25 17.60
N ALA A 222 -1.92 -3.24 16.55
CA ALA A 222 -1.47 -3.59 15.21
C ALA A 222 -0.51 -2.51 14.66
N ILE A 223 -0.83 -1.23 14.83
CA ILE A 223 0.02 -0.09 14.40
C ILE A 223 1.42 -0.13 14.98
N ILE A 224 1.59 -0.46 16.27
CA ILE A 224 2.94 -0.56 16.86
C ILE A 224 3.75 -1.77 16.37
N ARG A 225 3.20 -2.59 15.46
CA ARG A 225 3.84 -3.71 14.76
C ARG A 225 3.83 -3.55 13.25
N ASP A 226 3.17 -2.51 12.75
CA ASP A 226 2.98 -2.26 11.32
C ASP A 226 4.33 -1.92 10.66
N PRO A 227 4.72 -2.59 9.56
CA PRO A 227 6.01 -2.35 8.93
C PRO A 227 6.19 -0.93 8.42
N ALA A 228 5.16 -0.33 7.83
CA ALA A 228 5.22 1.02 7.29
C ALA A 228 5.46 2.04 8.42
N MET A 229 4.70 1.92 9.52
CA MET A 229 4.85 2.78 10.70
C MET A 229 6.20 2.59 11.41
N LEU A 230 6.67 1.35 11.55
CA LEU A 230 7.97 1.06 12.17
C LEU A 230 9.14 1.61 11.35
N ASN A 231 9.04 1.63 10.02
CA ASN A 231 10.02 2.29 9.17
C ASN A 231 9.91 3.82 9.31
N TYR A 232 8.71 4.38 9.09
CA TYR A 232 8.45 5.82 9.08
C TYR A 232 8.90 6.54 10.36
N LEU A 233 8.59 5.97 11.53
CA LEU A 233 8.95 6.54 12.83
C LEU A 233 10.24 5.96 13.43
N ASN A 234 11.06 5.29 12.63
CA ASN A 234 12.33 4.69 13.05
C ASN A 234 12.18 3.73 14.25
N GLY A 235 11.02 3.08 14.36
CA GLY A 235 10.70 2.10 15.39
C GLY A 235 11.56 0.84 15.29
N GLU A 236 11.99 0.45 14.08
CA GLU A 236 12.89 -0.69 13.88
C GLU A 236 14.31 -0.48 14.45
N ASN A 237 14.69 0.79 14.69
CA ASN A 237 15.97 1.18 15.26
C ASN A 237 15.91 1.34 16.80
N ASN A 238 14.72 1.26 17.39
CA ASN A 238 14.52 1.43 18.83
C ASN A 238 15.09 0.23 19.61
N ASN A 239 16.12 0.46 20.43
CA ASN A 239 16.76 -0.61 21.20
C ASN A 239 17.13 -0.13 22.62
N LYS A 240 17.20 -1.06 23.57
CA LYS A 240 17.41 -0.74 25.00
C LYS A 240 18.68 0.06 25.33
N LYS A 241 19.69 0.07 24.44
CA LYS A 241 20.92 0.86 24.65
C LYS A 241 20.75 2.31 24.19
N ALA A 242 19.86 2.55 23.23
CA ALA A 242 19.51 3.85 22.71
C ALA A 242 18.00 3.85 22.37
N PRO A 243 17.12 4.02 23.39
CA PRO A 243 15.70 4.08 23.15
C PRO A 243 15.34 5.25 22.22
N ASN A 244 14.55 4.98 21.19
CA ASN A 244 14.05 5.99 20.25
C ASN A 244 12.64 6.42 20.68
N GLU A 245 12.47 7.72 20.92
CA GLU A 245 11.25 8.30 21.47
C GLU A 245 10.18 8.60 20.42
N ASN A 246 10.52 8.69 19.13
CA ASN A 246 9.61 9.18 18.08
C ASN A 246 8.26 8.44 18.10
N LEU A 247 8.25 7.12 17.86
CA LEU A 247 7.01 6.34 17.89
C LEU A 247 6.27 6.44 19.24
N ALA A 248 6.97 6.56 20.37
CA ALA A 248 6.32 6.69 21.66
C ALA A 248 5.62 8.04 21.83
N ARG A 249 6.24 9.12 21.34
CA ARG A 249 5.70 10.48 21.36
C ARG A 249 4.48 10.59 20.45
N GLU A 250 4.61 10.22 19.17
CA GLU A 250 3.50 10.30 18.21
C GLU A 250 2.30 9.43 18.64
N LEU A 251 2.58 8.25 19.20
CA LEU A 251 1.54 7.38 19.73
C LEU A 251 0.71 8.05 20.84
N MET A 252 1.35 8.79 21.74
CA MET A 252 0.63 9.48 22.82
C MET A 252 0.00 10.78 22.32
N GLU A 253 0.73 11.58 21.56
CA GLU A 253 0.32 12.92 21.13
C GLU A 253 -0.72 12.90 20.02
N LEU A 254 -0.40 12.27 18.90
CA LEU A 254 -1.19 12.39 17.68
C LEU A 254 -2.21 11.27 17.51
N PHE A 255 -1.97 10.12 18.15
CA PHE A 255 -2.75 8.91 17.90
C PHE A 255 -3.72 8.52 19.01
N VAL A 256 -3.36 8.70 20.29
CA VAL A 256 -4.15 8.14 21.41
C VAL A 256 -4.64 9.16 22.42
N LEU A 257 -3.80 10.05 22.96
CA LEU A 257 -4.15 10.89 24.11
C LEU A 257 -4.36 12.35 23.79
N GLY A 258 -3.74 12.87 22.73
CA GLY A 258 -3.65 14.31 22.48
C GLY A 258 -2.44 14.95 23.17
N GLU A 259 -2.13 16.17 22.74
CA GLU A 259 -1.06 16.98 23.32
C GLU A 259 -1.35 17.35 24.78
N GLY A 260 -0.30 17.42 25.61
CA GLY A 260 -0.39 17.87 27.01
C GLY A 260 -0.89 16.82 28.01
N ALA A 261 -1.23 15.61 27.58
CA ALA A 261 -1.73 14.54 28.45
C ALA A 261 -0.64 13.73 29.18
N TYR A 262 0.63 14.02 28.93
CA TYR A 262 1.77 13.23 29.41
C TYR A 262 3.02 14.13 29.58
N ASP A 263 4.02 13.65 30.31
CA ASP A 263 5.30 14.35 30.49
C ASP A 263 6.44 13.67 29.71
N GLU A 264 7.54 14.40 29.54
CA GLU A 264 8.73 13.92 28.83
C GLU A 264 9.32 12.64 29.43
N LYS A 265 9.18 12.47 30.75
CA LYS A 265 9.62 11.24 31.43
C LYS A 265 8.79 10.04 30.98
N THR A 266 7.48 10.20 30.84
CA THR A 266 6.58 9.15 30.34
C THR A 266 6.92 8.77 28.91
N VAL A 267 7.31 9.73 28.05
CA VAL A 267 7.78 9.42 26.67
C VAL A 267 8.98 8.49 26.69
N LYS A 268 9.98 8.77 27.53
CA LYS A 268 11.18 7.92 27.68
C LYS A 268 10.84 6.52 28.17
N GLU A 269 9.94 6.40 29.13
CA GLU A 269 9.48 5.10 29.64
C GLU A 269 8.67 4.33 28.60
N ALA A 270 7.84 5.02 27.80
CA ALA A 270 7.08 4.44 26.70
C ALA A 270 8.01 3.99 25.56
N ALA A 271 9.03 4.78 25.23
CA ALA A 271 10.07 4.43 24.27
C ALA A 271 10.79 3.14 24.67
N ARG A 272 11.12 2.99 25.97
CA ARG A 272 11.70 1.76 26.53
C ARG A 272 10.76 0.56 26.36
N ALA A 273 9.45 0.73 26.55
CA ALA A 273 8.46 -0.33 26.34
C ALA A 273 8.36 -0.77 24.87
N LEU A 274 8.68 0.11 23.93
CA LEU A 274 8.65 -0.17 22.48
C LEU A 274 9.98 -0.70 21.90
N THR A 275 11.03 -0.86 22.72
CA THR A 275 12.35 -1.32 22.26
C THR A 275 12.34 -2.75 21.70
N GLY A 276 13.22 -3.01 20.72
CA GLY A 276 13.52 -4.35 20.19
C GLY A 276 12.62 -4.83 19.05
N LYS A 277 11.68 -4.00 18.60
CA LYS A 277 10.80 -4.29 17.45
C LYS A 277 11.58 -4.21 16.14
N SER A 278 11.26 -5.07 15.18
CA SER A 278 11.91 -5.07 13.87
C SER A 278 11.02 -5.75 12.82
N ILE A 279 11.36 -5.54 11.55
CA ILE A 279 10.65 -6.06 10.37
C ILE A 279 11.62 -6.87 9.51
N ASN A 280 11.16 -8.00 8.99
CA ASN A 280 11.98 -8.90 8.18
C ASN A 280 11.64 -8.74 6.69
N ARG A 281 12.45 -7.95 5.97
CA ARG A 281 12.29 -7.69 4.53
C ARG A 281 12.55 -8.92 3.64
N ILE A 282 13.23 -9.95 4.15
CA ILE A 282 13.38 -11.23 3.43
C ILE A 282 12.06 -12.02 3.51
N LYS A 283 11.39 -12.00 4.67
CA LYS A 283 10.08 -12.63 4.89
C LYS A 283 8.90 -11.70 4.64
N GLY A 284 8.97 -10.90 3.58
CA GLY A 284 7.88 -10.00 3.18
C GLY A 284 7.38 -9.10 4.32
N PHE A 285 8.28 -8.46 5.07
CA PHE A 285 7.95 -7.57 6.20
C PHE A 285 7.34 -8.23 7.44
N GLU A 286 7.60 -9.52 7.69
CA GLU A 286 7.17 -10.16 8.94
C GLU A 286 7.70 -9.39 10.17
N TYR A 287 6.80 -9.06 11.10
CA TYR A 287 7.14 -8.44 12.37
C TYR A 287 7.79 -9.45 13.32
N TYR A 288 8.80 -9.03 14.07
CA TYR A 288 9.34 -9.83 15.16
C TYR A 288 10.00 -8.97 16.26
N LEU A 289 10.15 -9.57 17.44
CA LEU A 289 10.73 -8.92 18.62
C LEU A 289 12.11 -9.50 18.95
N TYR A 290 13.16 -8.70 18.75
CA TYR A 290 14.50 -9.00 19.27
C TYR A 290 14.54 -8.86 20.80
N ARG A 291 14.22 -9.95 21.51
CA ARG A 291 14.18 -10.01 22.99
C ARG A 291 15.41 -9.42 23.69
N ARG A 292 16.59 -9.48 23.07
CA ARG A 292 17.84 -8.92 23.62
C ARG A 292 17.96 -7.40 23.48
N ARG A 293 17.34 -6.84 22.45
CA ARG A 293 17.25 -5.40 22.20
C ARG A 293 16.08 -4.79 22.97
N HIS A 294 15.10 -5.59 23.39
CA HIS A 294 14.03 -5.14 24.26
C HIS A 294 14.52 -4.88 25.69
N ASP A 295 14.09 -3.76 26.26
CA ASP A 295 14.31 -3.41 27.65
C ASP A 295 13.28 -4.11 28.53
N ARG A 296 13.71 -5.12 29.26
CA ARG A 296 12.87 -5.90 30.19
C ARG A 296 12.88 -5.36 31.61
N SER A 297 13.59 -4.26 31.87
CA SER A 297 13.63 -3.67 33.20
C SER A 297 12.31 -2.98 33.55
N VAL A 298 12.17 -2.65 34.83
CA VAL A 298 10.97 -2.00 35.37
C VAL A 298 10.83 -0.60 34.77
N LYS A 299 9.59 -0.26 34.43
CA LYS A 299 9.19 1.03 33.85
C LYS A 299 8.13 1.69 34.70
N MET A 300 8.05 3.01 34.61
CA MET A 300 7.04 3.83 35.27
C MET A 300 6.18 4.54 34.23
N LEU A 301 4.92 4.11 34.06
CA LEU A 301 3.99 4.65 33.06
C LEU A 301 2.70 5.07 33.75
N PHE A 302 2.35 6.36 33.67
CA PHE A 302 1.11 6.91 34.27
C PHE A 302 0.88 6.45 35.72
N GLY A 303 1.93 6.58 36.56
CA GLY A 303 1.90 6.19 37.98
C GLY A 303 1.99 4.68 38.25
N LYS A 304 1.96 3.83 37.21
CA LYS A 304 2.10 2.38 37.35
C LYS A 304 3.55 1.95 37.22
N LYS A 305 3.94 0.96 38.01
CA LYS A 305 5.29 0.38 38.01
C LYS A 305 5.22 -1.10 37.64
N GLY A 306 6.01 -1.52 36.65
CA GLY A 306 5.99 -2.92 36.20
C GLY A 306 6.98 -3.20 35.06
N HIS A 307 7.08 -4.47 34.67
CA HIS A 307 7.90 -4.91 33.53
C HIS A 307 7.13 -4.78 32.22
N PHE A 308 6.68 -3.56 31.92
CA PHE A 308 5.77 -3.31 30.81
C PHE A 308 6.44 -3.47 29.44
N ASP A 309 5.76 -4.14 28.52
CA ASP A 309 6.10 -4.19 27.10
C ASP A 309 5.22 -3.26 26.25
N GLY A 310 5.31 -3.40 24.93
CA GLY A 310 4.54 -2.57 23.99
C GLY A 310 3.03 -2.78 24.09
N ASP A 311 2.54 -3.98 24.39
CA ASP A 311 1.10 -4.21 24.56
C ASP A 311 0.60 -3.68 25.90
N ASP A 312 1.40 -3.84 26.96
CA ASP A 312 1.12 -3.24 28.26
C ASP A 312 1.05 -1.71 28.17
N LEU A 313 1.94 -1.08 27.39
CA LEU A 313 1.89 0.36 27.13
C LEU A 313 0.53 0.74 26.55
N ILE A 314 0.06 0.06 25.49
CA ILE A 314 -1.26 0.36 24.91
C ILE A 314 -2.35 0.17 25.96
N ASP A 315 -2.31 -0.94 26.70
CA ASP A 315 -3.27 -1.20 27.78
C ASP A 315 -3.31 -0.10 28.83
N ILE A 316 -2.18 0.55 29.15
CA ILE A 316 -2.08 1.65 30.11
C ILE A 316 -2.56 2.97 29.50
N LEU A 317 -2.27 3.26 28.22
CA LEU A 317 -2.74 4.46 27.54
C LEU A 317 -4.27 4.51 27.49
N PHE A 318 -4.91 3.38 27.18
CA PHE A 318 -6.37 3.27 27.12
C PHE A 318 -7.06 3.29 28.50
N GLN A 319 -6.30 3.37 29.58
CA GLN A 319 -6.85 3.62 30.92
C GLN A 319 -6.89 5.11 31.27
N GLN A 320 -6.23 5.96 30.48
CA GLN A 320 -6.31 7.40 30.66
C GLN A 320 -7.66 7.92 30.16
N PRO A 321 -8.27 8.90 30.86
CA PRO A 321 -9.56 9.45 30.45
C PRO A 321 -9.51 10.19 29.11
N THR A 322 -8.37 10.78 28.74
CA THR A 322 -8.20 11.52 27.49
C THR A 322 -8.28 10.63 26.26
N ALA A 323 -8.00 9.32 26.39
CA ALA A 323 -7.95 8.41 25.24
C ALA A 323 -9.28 8.31 24.47
N SER A 324 -10.42 8.24 25.18
CA SER A 324 -11.72 8.17 24.53
C SER A 324 -12.14 9.52 23.97
N ARG A 325 -11.84 10.60 24.70
CA ARG A 325 -12.17 11.97 24.30
C ARG A 325 -11.43 12.39 23.02
N PHE A 326 -10.14 12.09 22.93
CA PHE A 326 -9.30 12.50 21.80
C PHE A 326 -9.81 11.95 20.45
N LEU A 327 -10.08 10.64 20.38
CA LEU A 327 -10.62 10.07 19.14
C LEU A 327 -12.06 10.53 18.87
N THR A 328 -12.87 10.69 19.92
CA THR A 328 -14.24 11.20 19.79
C THR A 328 -14.25 12.60 19.17
N GLU A 329 -13.38 13.51 19.61
CA GLU A 329 -13.27 14.86 19.06
C GLU A 329 -12.79 14.84 17.60
N LYS A 330 -11.82 13.97 17.24
CA LYS A 330 -11.38 13.84 15.85
C LYS A 330 -12.49 13.35 14.92
N LEU A 331 -13.23 12.31 15.32
CA LEU A 331 -14.32 11.77 14.53
C LEU A 331 -15.53 12.70 14.49
N TRP A 332 -15.82 13.43 15.57
CA TRP A 332 -16.81 14.52 15.55
C TRP A 332 -16.44 15.55 14.49
N SER A 333 -15.20 16.01 14.48
CA SER A 333 -14.77 16.98 13.47
C SER A 333 -14.69 16.40 12.05
N TYR A 334 -14.71 15.08 11.89
CA TYR A 334 -14.71 14.42 10.57
C TYR A 334 -16.12 14.14 10.02
N TYR A 335 -17.09 13.89 10.90
CA TYR A 335 -18.45 13.49 10.54
C TYR A 335 -19.53 14.55 10.85
N VAL A 336 -19.37 15.36 11.90
CA VAL A 336 -20.39 16.30 12.41
C VAL A 336 -20.07 17.75 12.07
N SER A 337 -18.95 18.30 12.54
CA SER A 337 -18.59 19.70 12.24
C SER A 337 -17.15 20.03 12.64
N GLU A 338 -16.46 20.82 11.82
CA GLU A 338 -15.14 21.36 12.17
C GLU A 338 -15.22 22.55 13.12
N THR A 339 -16.33 23.30 13.09
CA THR A 339 -16.52 24.55 13.83
C THR A 339 -17.44 24.40 15.02
N GLU A 340 -18.55 23.67 14.87
CA GLU A 340 -19.55 23.49 15.92
C GLU A 340 -19.18 22.34 16.84
N LYS A 341 -19.06 22.62 18.14
CA LYS A 341 -18.74 21.61 19.16
C LYS A 341 -19.77 21.63 20.28
N ASN A 342 -20.49 20.52 20.44
CA ASN A 342 -21.37 20.32 21.59
C ASN A 342 -20.63 19.54 22.69
N GLN A 343 -20.17 20.24 23.73
CA GLN A 343 -19.38 19.63 24.80
C GLN A 343 -20.16 18.56 25.59
N SER A 344 -21.48 18.68 25.71
CA SER A 344 -22.30 17.69 26.42
C SER A 344 -22.38 16.39 25.64
N GLU A 345 -22.63 16.47 24.33
CA GLU A 345 -22.67 15.29 23.46
C GLU A 345 -21.28 14.63 23.35
N LEU A 346 -20.21 15.42 23.19
CA LEU A 346 -18.84 14.90 23.15
C LEU A 346 -18.48 14.12 24.42
N GLU A 347 -18.84 14.63 25.59
CA GLU A 347 -18.59 13.95 26.85
C GLU A 347 -19.38 12.63 26.92
N GLN A 348 -20.67 12.64 26.58
CA GLN A 348 -21.52 11.44 26.54
C GLN A 348 -20.98 10.37 25.59
N ILE A 349 -20.67 10.74 24.35
CA ILE A 349 -20.10 9.84 23.34
C ILE A 349 -18.78 9.25 23.85
N SER A 350 -17.89 10.09 24.40
CA SER A 350 -16.59 9.63 24.88
C SER A 350 -16.71 8.66 26.07
N GLN A 351 -17.71 8.83 26.93
CA GLN A 351 -18.01 7.91 28.03
C GLN A 351 -18.57 6.59 27.51
N SER A 352 -19.51 6.62 26.56
CA SER A 352 -20.05 5.43 25.88
C SER A 352 -18.94 4.64 25.21
N PHE A 353 -18.05 5.31 24.47
CA PHE A 353 -16.91 4.70 23.80
C PHE A 353 -15.92 4.06 24.79
N ARG A 354 -15.65 4.70 25.92
CA ARG A 354 -14.82 4.12 26.97
C ARG A 354 -15.47 2.89 27.62
N LYS A 355 -16.78 2.98 27.90
CA LYS A 355 -17.57 1.90 28.52
C LYS A 355 -17.68 0.67 27.61
N SER A 356 -17.74 0.88 26.29
CA SER A 356 -17.67 -0.20 25.31
C SER A 356 -16.28 -0.81 25.16
N ASN A 357 -15.31 -0.41 25.99
CA ASN A 357 -13.91 -0.82 25.86
C ASN A 357 -13.37 -0.51 24.45
N PHE A 358 -13.73 0.67 23.93
CA PHE A 358 -13.22 1.25 22.69
C PHE A 358 -13.62 0.50 21.41
N GLU A 359 -14.87 0.04 21.31
CA GLU A 359 -15.44 -0.48 20.06
C GLU A 359 -15.81 0.69 19.12
N ILE A 360 -15.17 0.74 17.94
CA ILE A 360 -15.43 1.74 16.89
C ILE A 360 -16.91 1.72 16.44
N PRO A 361 -17.56 0.55 16.24
CA PRO A 361 -18.99 0.49 15.93
C PRO A 361 -19.88 1.26 16.92
N VAL A 362 -19.56 1.20 18.21
CA VAL A 362 -20.30 1.94 19.25
C VAL A 362 -20.06 3.44 19.14
N LEU A 363 -18.80 3.85 18.92
CA LEU A 363 -18.46 5.26 18.74
C LEU A 363 -19.20 5.90 17.56
N LEU A 364 -19.23 5.22 16.41
CA LEU A 364 -19.94 5.70 15.23
C LEU A 364 -21.46 5.71 15.45
N ALA A 365 -22.01 4.69 16.10
CA ALA A 365 -23.43 4.65 16.46
C ALA A 365 -23.84 5.83 17.33
N GLU A 366 -23.05 6.17 18.35
CA GLU A 366 -23.30 7.31 19.22
C GLU A 366 -23.19 8.64 18.47
N ILE A 367 -22.19 8.80 17.57
CA ILE A 367 -22.01 10.03 16.77
C ILE A 367 -23.19 10.25 15.81
N PHE A 368 -23.60 9.24 15.04
CA PHE A 368 -24.66 9.40 14.03
C PHE A 368 -26.06 9.50 14.63
N SER A 369 -26.20 9.16 15.91
CA SER A 369 -27.46 9.22 16.65
C SER A 369 -27.67 10.56 17.37
N THR A 370 -26.71 11.49 17.35
CA THR A 370 -26.87 12.72 18.13
C THR A 370 -27.75 13.77 17.44
N PRO A 371 -28.43 14.63 18.22
CA PRO A 371 -29.14 15.78 17.68
C PRO A 371 -28.26 16.68 16.81
N SER A 372 -27.00 16.92 17.22
CA SER A 372 -26.10 17.80 16.48
C SER A 372 -25.72 17.24 15.11
N PHE A 373 -25.66 15.91 14.92
CA PHE A 373 -25.42 15.33 13.60
C PHE A 373 -26.52 15.69 12.60
N TRP A 374 -27.77 15.86 13.06
CA TRP A 374 -28.94 16.13 12.22
C TRP A 374 -29.39 17.59 12.22
N ALA A 375 -28.67 18.47 12.91
CA ALA A 375 -29.03 19.87 13.10
C ALA A 375 -28.69 20.72 11.86
N ASP A 376 -29.52 21.72 11.55
CA ASP A 376 -29.27 22.57 10.38
C ASP A 376 -27.97 23.38 10.51
N GLN A 377 -27.57 23.74 11.73
CA GLN A 377 -26.36 24.54 12.00
C GLN A 377 -25.06 23.77 11.71
N THR A 378 -25.10 22.44 11.65
CA THR A 378 -23.91 21.62 11.39
C THR A 378 -23.79 21.22 9.91
N ARG A 379 -24.83 21.44 9.08
CA ARG A 379 -24.80 21.23 7.62
C ARG A 379 -23.84 22.22 6.95
N GLY A 380 -23.07 21.77 5.96
CA GLY A 380 -22.15 22.65 5.21
C GLY A 380 -21.01 23.24 6.06
N THR A 381 -20.66 22.61 7.19
CA THR A 381 -19.60 23.09 8.09
C THR A 381 -18.26 22.37 7.90
N ILE A 382 -18.20 21.40 6.98
CA ILE A 382 -16.97 20.68 6.63
C ILE A 382 -16.62 21.01 5.18
N VAL A 383 -15.41 21.52 4.95
CA VAL A 383 -14.90 21.66 3.58
C VAL A 383 -14.61 20.28 3.01
N LYS A 384 -15.20 19.95 1.85
CA LYS A 384 -14.91 18.69 1.14
C LYS A 384 -13.42 18.58 0.85
N SER A 385 -12.79 17.49 1.29
CA SER A 385 -11.42 17.16 0.88
C SER A 385 -11.36 16.95 -0.64
N PRO A 386 -10.17 16.93 -1.27
CA PRO A 386 -10.06 16.61 -2.69
C PRO A 386 -10.73 15.29 -3.11
N VAL A 387 -10.62 14.24 -2.28
CA VAL A 387 -11.35 12.98 -2.47
C VAL A 387 -12.87 13.20 -2.46
N ASP A 388 -13.39 13.88 -1.44
CA ASP A 388 -14.83 14.18 -1.32
C ASP A 388 -15.34 15.05 -2.48
N LEU A 389 -14.52 15.98 -2.96
CA LEU A 389 -14.89 16.84 -4.08
C LEU A 389 -14.88 16.04 -5.39
N ILE A 390 -13.78 15.38 -5.75
CA ILE A 390 -13.64 14.78 -7.08
C ILE A 390 -14.43 13.49 -7.18
N ILE A 391 -14.13 12.50 -6.33
CA ILE A 391 -14.80 11.19 -6.35
C ILE A 391 -16.25 11.34 -5.87
N GLY A 392 -16.50 12.20 -4.89
CA GLY A 392 -17.87 12.48 -4.45
C GLY A 392 -18.73 13.12 -5.55
N THR A 393 -18.17 13.97 -6.42
CA THR A 393 -18.91 14.50 -7.59
C THR A 393 -19.21 13.40 -8.61
N MET A 394 -18.24 12.52 -8.92
CA MET A 394 -18.46 11.38 -9.81
C MET A 394 -19.60 10.48 -9.31
N ARG A 395 -19.61 10.17 -8.01
CA ARG A 395 -20.67 9.35 -7.40
C ARG A 395 -22.03 10.07 -7.34
N THR A 396 -22.02 11.35 -6.99
CA THR A 396 -23.23 12.18 -6.91
C THR A 396 -23.90 12.31 -8.28
N THR A 397 -23.11 12.45 -9.34
CA THR A 397 -23.65 12.64 -10.70
C THR A 397 -23.89 11.34 -11.44
N GLY A 398 -23.18 10.27 -11.11
CA GLY A 398 -23.10 9.06 -11.95
C GLY A 398 -22.30 9.27 -13.24
N TYR A 399 -21.64 10.43 -13.39
CA TYR A 399 -20.78 10.73 -14.52
C TYR A 399 -19.34 10.32 -14.21
N LEU A 400 -18.76 9.58 -15.14
CA LEU A 400 -17.35 9.21 -15.10
C LEU A 400 -16.61 9.89 -16.26
N PRO A 401 -15.70 10.84 -15.98
CA PRO A 401 -14.84 11.42 -17.00
C PRO A 401 -14.00 10.37 -17.72
N ILE A 402 -13.73 10.59 -19.01
CA ILE A 402 -12.94 9.66 -19.84
C ILE A 402 -11.52 9.45 -19.27
N ASP A 403 -10.97 10.50 -18.64
CA ASP A 403 -9.64 10.55 -18.06
C ASP A 403 -9.65 10.34 -16.54
N TRP A 404 -10.66 9.64 -15.99
CA TRP A 404 -10.79 9.38 -14.55
C TRP A 404 -9.52 8.77 -13.91
N GLN A 405 -8.64 8.11 -14.68
CA GLN A 405 -7.35 7.59 -14.18
C GLN A 405 -6.45 8.72 -13.67
N SER A 406 -6.60 9.94 -14.20
CA SER A 406 -5.91 11.16 -13.77
C SER A 406 -6.46 11.73 -12.45
N THR A 407 -7.53 11.15 -11.89
CA THR A 407 -8.16 11.59 -10.62
C THR A 407 -7.15 11.62 -9.48
N GLY A 408 -6.23 10.65 -9.41
CA GLY A 408 -5.16 10.64 -8.41
C GLY A 408 -4.33 11.92 -8.44
N SER A 409 -3.86 12.30 -9.62
CA SER A 409 -3.05 13.51 -9.84
C SER A 409 -3.89 14.79 -9.62
N ALA A 410 -5.16 14.79 -10.01
CA ALA A 410 -6.07 15.91 -9.74
C ALA A 410 -6.27 16.13 -8.23
N MET A 411 -6.41 15.06 -7.44
CA MET A 411 -6.49 15.15 -5.99
C MET A 411 -5.17 15.63 -5.35
N ALA A 412 -4.03 15.15 -5.87
CA ALA A 412 -2.70 15.60 -5.45
C ALA A 412 -2.53 17.11 -5.65
N ASN A 413 -2.95 17.65 -6.80
CA ASN A 413 -2.93 19.10 -7.10
C ASN A 413 -3.81 19.94 -6.16
N LEU A 414 -4.87 19.35 -5.62
CA LEU A 414 -5.73 19.98 -4.62
C LEU A 414 -5.24 19.76 -3.18
N GLY A 415 -4.10 19.07 -3.00
CA GLY A 415 -3.38 18.89 -1.75
C GLY A 415 -3.57 17.52 -1.07
N GLN A 416 -4.26 16.56 -1.69
CA GLN A 416 -4.49 15.23 -1.11
C GLN A 416 -3.98 14.13 -2.06
N ASN A 417 -2.67 13.89 -2.02
CA ASN A 417 -2.06 12.76 -2.70
C ASN A 417 -2.20 11.48 -1.83
N LEU A 418 -2.96 10.50 -2.30
CA LEU A 418 -3.21 9.26 -1.55
C LEU A 418 -1.89 8.53 -1.25
N PHE A 419 -1.72 8.10 0.01
CA PHE A 419 -0.50 7.47 0.53
C PHE A 419 0.75 8.38 0.55
N GLU A 420 0.58 9.69 0.39
CA GLU A 420 1.62 10.71 0.61
C GLU A 420 1.09 11.87 1.48
N PRO A 421 0.73 11.59 2.75
CA PRO A 421 0.46 12.66 3.69
C PRO A 421 1.72 13.55 3.86
N PRO A 422 1.57 14.88 3.95
CA PRO A 422 2.69 15.81 3.96
C PRO A 422 3.59 15.69 5.19
N ASN A 423 3.05 15.20 6.32
CA ASN A 423 3.79 14.95 7.55
C ASN A 423 3.02 14.01 8.49
N ILE A 424 3.57 13.76 9.68
CA ILE A 424 3.03 12.85 10.69
C ILE A 424 1.67 13.29 11.29
N ALA A 425 1.26 14.54 11.08
CA ALA A 425 -0.06 15.02 11.49
C ALA A 425 -1.17 14.70 10.46
N GLY A 426 -0.84 14.14 9.30
CA GLY A 426 -1.78 13.82 8.23
C GLY A 426 -1.92 14.95 7.21
N TRP A 427 -3.04 14.97 6.49
CA TRP A 427 -3.38 16.05 5.57
C TRP A 427 -4.00 17.24 6.33
N SER A 428 -3.77 18.45 5.80
CA SER A 428 -4.48 19.64 6.29
C SER A 428 -6.00 19.47 6.13
N ARG A 429 -6.80 20.12 6.97
CA ARG A 429 -8.27 20.09 6.85
C ARG A 429 -8.88 21.49 6.79
N GLY A 430 -10.18 21.56 6.53
CA GLY A 430 -10.93 22.82 6.49
C GLY A 430 -10.29 23.86 5.60
N ALA A 431 -9.91 25.00 6.19
CA ALA A 431 -9.25 26.11 5.50
C ALA A 431 -7.96 25.71 4.76
N GLY A 432 -7.29 24.61 5.16
CA GLY A 432 -6.14 24.06 4.44
C GLY A 432 -6.47 23.63 3.00
N TRP A 433 -7.74 23.33 2.70
CA TRP A 433 -8.22 22.99 1.35
C TRP A 433 -8.65 24.19 0.52
N VAL A 434 -8.69 25.40 1.11
CA VAL A 434 -9.27 26.61 0.52
C VAL A 434 -8.26 27.76 0.45
N THR A 435 -7.02 27.44 0.09
CA THR A 435 -6.02 28.44 -0.30
C THR A 435 -6.41 29.12 -1.62
N PRO A 436 -5.85 30.31 -1.97
CA PRO A 436 -6.17 30.96 -3.24
C PRO A 436 -5.94 30.08 -4.48
N ALA A 437 -4.87 29.30 -4.51
CA ALA A 437 -4.56 28.40 -5.62
C ALA A 437 -5.53 27.20 -5.67
N SER A 438 -5.79 26.56 -4.54
CA SER A 438 -6.73 25.44 -4.49
C SER A 438 -8.17 25.87 -4.79
N LEU A 439 -8.59 27.08 -4.42
CA LEU A 439 -9.94 27.58 -4.75
C LEU A 439 -10.14 27.69 -6.27
N LEU A 440 -9.17 28.27 -7.00
CA LEU A 440 -9.21 28.34 -8.46
C LEU A 440 -9.30 26.93 -9.09
N ASN A 441 -8.48 25.99 -8.61
CA ASN A 441 -8.45 24.63 -9.13
C ASN A 441 -9.74 23.84 -8.82
N ARG A 442 -10.33 24.04 -7.64
CA ARG A 442 -11.61 23.43 -7.26
C ARG A 442 -12.75 23.96 -8.11
N THR A 443 -12.82 25.27 -8.32
CA THR A 443 -13.85 25.88 -9.19
C THR A 443 -13.67 25.40 -10.62
N LYS A 444 -12.44 25.39 -11.14
CA LYS A 444 -12.13 24.87 -12.48
C LYS A 444 -12.58 23.43 -12.65
N PHE A 445 -12.27 22.54 -11.68
CA PHE A 445 -12.70 21.14 -11.73
C PHE A 445 -14.22 21.02 -11.86
N VAL A 446 -14.98 21.74 -11.02
CA VAL A 446 -16.44 21.68 -11.02
C VAL A 446 -17.03 22.24 -12.32
N THR A 447 -16.51 23.37 -12.82
CA THR A 447 -16.99 23.99 -14.07
C THR A 447 -16.69 23.14 -15.30
N ASP A 448 -15.53 22.47 -15.32
CA ASP A 448 -15.09 21.65 -16.45
C ASP A 448 -15.56 20.18 -16.34
N PHE A 449 -16.25 19.79 -15.26
CA PHE A 449 -16.50 18.39 -14.92
C PHE A 449 -17.23 17.60 -16.03
N PHE A 450 -18.21 18.21 -16.70
CA PHE A 450 -18.94 17.61 -17.83
C PHE A 450 -18.39 18.02 -19.22
N ALA A 451 -17.33 18.82 -19.28
CA ALA A 451 -16.82 19.36 -20.53
C ALA A 451 -16.29 18.25 -21.45
N LYS A 452 -16.86 18.15 -22.66
CA LYS A 452 -16.66 17.03 -23.61
C LYS A 452 -15.49 17.19 -24.59
N GLU A 453 -14.68 18.24 -24.54
CA GLU A 453 -13.63 18.44 -25.56
C GLU A 453 -12.52 17.36 -25.48
N GLY A 454 -12.69 16.31 -26.30
CA GLY A 454 -11.75 15.19 -26.44
C GLY A 454 -12.35 13.78 -26.62
N PHE A 455 -13.63 13.65 -27.03
CA PHE A 455 -14.36 12.37 -27.10
C PHE A 455 -13.59 11.21 -27.79
N SER A 456 -13.41 10.10 -27.05
CA SER A 456 -13.80 8.76 -27.50
C SER A 456 -13.79 7.76 -26.33
N ILE A 457 -14.96 7.17 -26.02
CA ILE A 457 -15.08 5.91 -25.26
C ILE A 457 -14.92 4.70 -26.20
N ALA A 458 -14.90 4.91 -27.53
CA ALA A 458 -14.88 3.86 -28.53
C ALA A 458 -14.10 4.27 -29.79
N ASP A 459 -12.85 3.86 -29.94
CA ASP A 459 -12.57 2.73 -30.83
C ASP A 459 -12.80 1.36 -30.14
N LEU A 460 -13.98 1.20 -29.50
CA LEU A 460 -14.45 -0.01 -28.82
C LEU A 460 -14.75 -1.04 -29.91
N ALA A 461 -13.73 -1.78 -30.29
CA ALA A 461 -13.87 -3.10 -30.84
C ALA A 461 -13.35 -4.11 -29.81
N THR A 462 -14.27 -4.94 -29.35
CA THR A 462 -14.07 -6.14 -28.54
C THR A 462 -12.91 -6.98 -29.05
N ASP A 463 -11.78 -6.89 -28.37
CA ASP A 463 -10.78 -7.95 -28.26
C ASP A 463 -10.41 -8.00 -26.79
N SER A 464 -10.32 -9.20 -26.21
CA SER A 464 -9.84 -9.32 -24.84
C SER A 464 -8.43 -8.69 -24.70
N PRO A 465 -8.02 -8.21 -23.51
CA PRO A 465 -6.66 -7.69 -23.28
C PRO A 465 -5.55 -8.67 -23.71
N GLU A 466 -5.85 -9.97 -23.66
CA GLU A 466 -5.00 -11.06 -24.16
C GLU A 466 -4.94 -11.09 -25.70
N MET A 467 -6.03 -10.76 -26.38
CA MET A 467 -6.09 -10.64 -27.85
C MET A 467 -5.29 -9.42 -28.36
N MET A 468 -5.32 -8.26 -27.68
CA MET A 468 -4.53 -7.07 -28.07
C MET A 468 -3.01 -7.30 -27.95
N LEU A 469 -2.57 -8.02 -26.91
CA LEU A 469 -1.17 -8.45 -26.78
C LEU A 469 -0.78 -9.50 -27.84
N ASN A 470 -1.75 -10.24 -28.36
CA ASN A 470 -1.54 -11.25 -29.40
C ASN A 470 -1.65 -10.72 -30.85
N ARG A 471 -2.01 -9.45 -31.07
CA ARG A 471 -2.00 -8.79 -32.39
C ARG A 471 -0.57 -8.45 -32.84
N PRO A 472 0.02 -9.19 -33.82
CA PRO A 472 1.38 -8.94 -34.26
C PRO A 472 1.48 -7.77 -35.26
N ASP A 473 0.34 -7.27 -35.76
CA ASP A 473 0.16 -6.25 -36.79
C ASP A 473 0.12 -4.80 -36.23
N LYS A 474 0.13 -4.64 -34.91
CA LYS A 474 0.09 -3.32 -34.25
C LYS A 474 1.37 -3.01 -33.48
N ILE A 475 1.76 -1.74 -33.49
CA ILE A 475 2.70 -1.16 -32.52
C ILE A 475 1.87 -0.49 -31.43
N ILE A 476 2.16 -0.78 -30.16
CA ILE A 476 1.45 -0.18 -29.02
C ILE A 476 2.46 0.61 -28.20
N VAL A 477 2.20 1.88 -27.94
CA VAL A 477 3.06 2.75 -27.12
C VAL A 477 2.31 3.15 -25.87
N ARG A 478 2.93 2.95 -24.71
CA ARG A 478 2.47 3.55 -23.46
C ARG A 478 3.29 4.77 -23.11
N TYR A 479 2.62 5.90 -23.00
CA TYR A 479 3.23 7.20 -22.78
C TYR A 479 2.46 8.02 -21.76
N GLY A 480 3.11 9.00 -21.16
CA GLY A 480 2.50 10.06 -20.37
C GLY A 480 3.05 11.41 -20.81
N ALA A 481 2.41 12.49 -20.39
CA ALA A 481 2.74 13.82 -20.88
C ALA A 481 2.59 14.90 -19.81
N GLU A 482 3.45 15.90 -19.89
CA GLU A 482 3.28 17.21 -19.27
C GLU A 482 3.00 18.23 -20.39
N ASN A 483 1.86 18.91 -20.29
CA ASN A 483 1.31 19.83 -21.28
C ASN A 483 1.60 21.28 -20.87
N PHE A 484 2.83 21.75 -21.06
CA PHE A 484 3.12 23.18 -20.96
C PHE A 484 2.79 23.89 -22.28
N GLU A 485 1.86 24.86 -22.24
CA GLU A 485 1.40 25.62 -23.42
C GLU A 485 1.00 24.71 -24.59
N GLY A 486 0.38 23.57 -24.28
CA GLY A 486 -0.06 22.55 -25.23
C GLY A 486 0.69 21.21 -25.13
N PRO A 487 0.15 20.16 -25.77
CA PRO A 487 0.63 18.79 -25.59
C PRO A 487 1.95 18.47 -26.32
N PRO A 488 2.75 17.52 -25.79
CA PRO A 488 3.90 16.97 -26.50
C PRO A 488 3.46 16.17 -27.72
N LYS A 489 4.29 16.22 -28.75
CA LYS A 489 4.15 15.55 -30.04
C LYS A 489 5.33 14.65 -30.26
N PHE A 490 5.05 13.42 -30.64
CA PHE A 490 6.08 12.41 -30.80
C PHE A 490 5.85 11.52 -32.00
N VAL A 491 6.91 10.84 -32.41
CA VAL A 491 6.88 9.83 -33.48
C VAL A 491 7.56 8.56 -33.03
N VAL A 492 7.07 7.44 -33.53
CA VAL A 492 7.67 6.13 -33.34
C VAL A 492 8.43 5.75 -34.62
N LYS A 493 9.63 5.20 -34.45
CA LYS A 493 10.48 4.77 -35.56
C LYS A 493 10.94 3.34 -35.30
N LEU A 494 10.83 2.49 -36.33
CA LEU A 494 11.56 1.22 -36.35
C LEU A 494 12.85 1.44 -37.12
N GLN A 495 13.97 1.03 -36.54
CA GLN A 495 15.30 1.26 -37.09
C GLN A 495 16.06 -0.05 -37.27
N LYS A 496 16.82 -0.17 -38.37
CA LYS A 496 17.68 -1.32 -38.67
C LYS A 496 19.13 -0.88 -38.88
N LYS A 497 20.08 -1.69 -38.46
CA LYS A 497 21.51 -1.47 -38.67
C LYS A 497 21.82 -1.72 -40.15
N LYS A 498 22.43 -0.74 -40.82
CA LYS A 498 22.77 -0.87 -42.24
C LYS A 498 23.97 -1.81 -42.40
N THR A 499 23.87 -2.81 -43.27
CA THR A 499 24.94 -3.81 -43.52
C THR A 499 26.28 -3.11 -43.80
N GLY A 500 27.31 -3.44 -43.01
CA GLY A 500 28.66 -2.88 -43.14
C GLY A 500 28.89 -1.50 -42.51
N LYS A 501 27.94 -0.94 -41.75
CA LYS A 501 28.09 0.35 -41.05
C LYS A 501 27.56 0.30 -39.61
N ASP A 502 28.09 1.18 -38.74
CA ASP A 502 27.71 1.24 -37.32
C ASP A 502 26.52 2.16 -36.99
N TYR A 503 25.80 2.67 -37.99
CA TYR A 503 24.63 3.53 -37.77
C TYR A 503 23.31 2.86 -38.18
N LEU A 504 22.23 3.29 -37.52
CA LEU A 504 20.86 2.85 -37.72
C LEU A 504 20.15 3.69 -38.79
N VAL A 505 19.31 3.06 -39.62
CA VAL A 505 18.42 3.72 -40.59
C VAL A 505 16.96 3.43 -40.25
N ASN A 506 16.07 4.41 -40.46
CA ASN A 506 14.63 4.22 -40.26
C ASN A 506 14.08 3.32 -41.38
N VAL A 507 13.45 2.22 -41.00
CA VAL A 507 12.73 1.32 -41.92
C VAL A 507 11.22 1.52 -41.87
N TRP A 508 10.72 2.12 -40.79
CA TRP A 508 9.33 2.56 -40.64
C TRP A 508 9.25 3.79 -39.72
N ARG A 509 8.23 4.63 -39.91
CA ARG A 509 7.96 5.82 -39.10
C ARG A 509 6.45 6.07 -39.04
N SER A 510 5.95 6.37 -37.84
CA SER A 510 4.56 6.77 -37.62
C SER A 510 4.28 8.19 -38.11
N ASP A 511 2.99 8.52 -38.26
CA ASP A 511 2.55 9.92 -38.25
C ASP A 511 2.87 10.60 -36.91
N VAL A 512 2.80 11.93 -36.88
CA VAL A 512 3.04 12.71 -35.67
C VAL A 512 1.85 12.53 -34.72
N ILE A 513 2.13 11.94 -33.56
CA ILE A 513 1.15 11.68 -32.52
C ILE A 513 1.15 12.89 -31.58
N THR A 514 -0.04 13.43 -31.30
CA THR A 514 -0.22 14.43 -30.25
C THR A 514 -0.63 13.70 -28.97
N ALA A 515 0.18 13.82 -27.92
CA ALA A 515 -0.07 13.15 -26.65
C ALA A 515 -1.39 13.62 -26.05
N LYS A 516 -2.23 12.67 -25.66
CA LYS A 516 -3.48 12.91 -24.94
C LYS A 516 -3.27 12.72 -23.44
N GLY A 517 -4.19 13.24 -22.63
CA GLY A 517 -4.18 13.04 -21.16
C GLY A 517 -3.00 13.67 -20.43
N GLY A 518 -2.28 14.62 -21.04
CA GLY A 518 -1.12 15.23 -20.40
C GLY A 518 -1.48 16.26 -19.34
N HIS A 519 -0.67 16.33 -18.29
CA HIS A 519 -0.86 17.21 -17.15
C HIS A 519 -0.41 18.65 -17.46
N ASP A 520 -1.28 19.64 -17.32
CA ASP A 520 -0.93 21.04 -17.61
C ASP A 520 0.01 21.63 -16.55
N THR A 521 1.31 21.59 -16.81
CA THR A 521 2.32 22.04 -15.84
C THR A 521 2.38 23.55 -15.66
N GLY A 522 1.81 24.33 -16.59
CA GLY A 522 1.74 25.78 -16.46
C GLY A 522 0.70 26.20 -15.42
N LEU A 523 -0.37 25.41 -15.29
CA LEU A 523 -1.41 25.61 -14.28
C LEU A 523 -1.11 24.87 -12.97
N PHE A 524 -0.55 23.66 -13.06
CA PHE A 524 -0.53 22.71 -11.96
C PHE A 524 0.88 22.37 -11.42
N GLY A 525 1.95 22.91 -12.03
CA GLY A 525 3.32 22.54 -11.68
C GLY A 525 3.70 21.17 -12.23
N ARG A 526 4.87 20.64 -11.82
CA ARG A 526 5.36 19.37 -12.35
C ARG A 526 4.71 18.17 -11.68
N ILE A 527 4.51 17.10 -12.45
CA ILE A 527 4.07 15.81 -11.92
C ILE A 527 5.22 15.01 -11.35
N GLU A 528 4.94 14.30 -10.25
CA GLU A 528 5.83 13.24 -9.81
C GLU A 528 5.75 12.02 -10.72
N ARG A 529 6.81 11.20 -10.75
CA ARG A 529 6.88 10.03 -11.64
C ARG A 529 5.82 8.98 -11.35
N SER A 530 5.42 8.83 -10.09
CA SER A 530 4.39 7.88 -9.67
C SER A 530 2.97 8.33 -10.08
N GLU A 531 2.84 9.56 -10.59
CA GLU A 531 1.56 10.23 -10.89
C GLU A 531 1.39 10.53 -12.38
N ILE A 532 2.28 9.98 -13.21
CA ILE A 532 2.21 10.15 -14.65
C ILE A 532 0.89 9.55 -15.14
N PRO A 533 0.02 10.35 -15.80
CA PRO A 533 -1.22 9.85 -16.39
C PRO A 533 -0.86 9.04 -17.63
N TRP A 534 -0.71 7.73 -17.45
CA TRP A 534 -0.28 6.84 -18.52
C TRP A 534 -1.42 6.53 -19.50
N MET A 535 -1.21 6.91 -20.75
CA MET A 535 -2.06 6.65 -21.89
C MET A 535 -1.44 5.57 -22.80
N VAL A 536 -2.28 4.94 -23.62
CA VAL A 536 -1.85 4.01 -24.66
C VAL A 536 -2.30 4.52 -26.01
N VAL A 537 -1.46 4.35 -27.04
CA VAL A 537 -1.82 4.55 -28.45
C VAL A 537 -1.39 3.31 -29.24
N ASP A 538 -2.23 2.85 -30.17
CA ASP A 538 -1.89 1.83 -31.14
C ASP A 538 -1.61 2.46 -32.52
N LEU A 539 -0.74 1.82 -33.28
CA LEU A 539 -0.30 2.28 -34.59
C LEU A 539 -0.27 1.09 -35.54
N ASP A 540 -0.79 1.29 -36.74
CA ASP A 540 -0.69 0.31 -37.82
C ASP A 540 0.76 0.18 -38.32
N HIS A 541 1.22 -1.05 -38.49
CA HIS A 541 2.48 -1.31 -39.16
C HIS A 541 2.42 -2.62 -39.95
N ASP A 542 3.26 -2.75 -40.97
CA ASP A 542 3.44 -4.02 -41.67
C ASP A 542 4.29 -4.96 -40.79
N PRO A 543 3.75 -6.10 -40.33
CA PRO A 543 4.45 -7.03 -39.45
C PRO A 543 5.64 -7.73 -40.13
N THR A 544 5.81 -7.60 -41.45
CA THR A 544 6.96 -8.13 -42.18
C THR A 544 8.21 -7.24 -42.09
N ILE A 545 8.08 -6.03 -41.53
CA ILE A 545 9.20 -5.09 -41.37
C ILE A 545 10.17 -5.61 -40.31
N ASP A 546 11.37 -5.97 -40.75
CA ASP A 546 12.47 -6.36 -39.88
C ASP A 546 13.22 -5.15 -39.33
N PHE A 547 13.49 -5.13 -38.01
CA PHE A 547 14.11 -4.00 -37.31
C PHE A 547 14.95 -4.47 -36.11
N ASP A 548 15.96 -3.66 -35.74
CA ASP A 548 16.85 -3.94 -34.62
C ASP A 548 16.57 -3.07 -33.39
N THR A 549 15.88 -1.93 -33.57
CA THR A 549 15.67 -0.93 -32.52
C THR A 549 14.36 -0.21 -32.74
N VAL A 550 13.57 -0.07 -31.68
CA VAL A 550 12.42 0.84 -31.65
C VAL A 550 12.84 2.14 -30.99
N ALA A 551 12.44 3.26 -31.57
CA ALA A 551 12.75 4.57 -31.04
C ALA A 551 11.49 5.43 -30.93
N VAL A 552 11.37 6.16 -29.83
CA VAL A 552 10.36 7.21 -29.67
C VAL A 552 11.06 8.55 -29.61
N GLU A 553 10.67 9.47 -30.48
CA GLU A 553 11.26 10.80 -30.60
C GLU A 553 10.23 11.87 -30.22
N PHE A 554 10.57 12.68 -29.23
CA PHE A 554 9.82 13.86 -28.80
C PHE A 554 10.26 15.09 -29.62
N THR A 555 9.30 15.71 -30.32
CA THR A 555 9.59 16.61 -31.46
C THR A 555 9.31 18.10 -31.23
N ASN A 556 8.47 18.47 -30.27
CA ASN A 556 8.01 19.86 -30.07
C ASN A 556 8.21 20.31 -28.61
N ASP A 557 9.43 20.21 -28.12
CA ASP A 557 9.79 20.66 -26.79
C ASP A 557 9.53 22.16 -26.55
N HIS A 558 9.19 22.50 -25.31
CA HIS A 558 8.98 23.88 -24.88
C HIS A 558 9.27 24.02 -23.38
N CYS A 559 10.49 24.46 -23.08
CA CYS A 559 10.88 24.94 -21.75
C CYS A 559 10.92 26.47 -21.81
N CYS A 560 10.43 27.23 -20.85
CA CYS A 560 9.75 26.97 -19.58
C CYS A 560 9.08 28.32 -19.21
N GLY A 561 8.22 28.37 -18.19
CA GLY A 561 7.57 29.64 -17.76
C GLY A 561 8.52 30.69 -17.13
N PRO A 562 8.03 31.88 -16.73
CA PRO A 562 8.84 32.97 -16.15
C PRO A 562 9.63 32.62 -14.88
N GLY A 563 9.39 31.46 -14.26
CA GLY A 563 10.13 30.91 -13.11
C GLY A 563 11.09 29.77 -13.46
N GLY A 564 11.37 29.53 -14.76
CA GLY A 564 12.22 28.43 -15.22
C GLY A 564 11.51 27.08 -15.23
N SER A 565 12.29 26.00 -15.31
CA SER A 565 11.80 24.62 -15.43
C SER A 565 10.75 24.23 -14.38
N ASP A 566 10.81 24.81 -13.19
CA ASP A 566 9.89 24.53 -12.07
C ASP A 566 8.52 25.22 -12.22
N SER A 567 8.39 26.21 -13.12
CA SER A 567 7.15 26.96 -13.39
C SER A 567 6.31 26.42 -14.55
N GLY A 568 6.75 25.31 -15.16
CA GLY A 568 6.08 24.67 -16.28
C GLY A 568 7.08 24.28 -17.38
N ASP A 569 6.91 23.07 -17.92
CA ASP A 569 7.76 22.47 -18.95
C ASP A 569 7.00 21.37 -19.69
N ARG A 570 7.26 21.23 -20.99
CA ARG A 570 6.59 20.24 -21.83
C ARG A 570 7.44 18.99 -21.91
N ASN A 571 6.99 17.92 -21.28
CA ASN A 571 7.76 16.68 -21.19
C ASN A 571 6.97 15.48 -21.72
N LEU A 572 7.69 14.53 -22.31
CA LEU A 572 7.14 13.27 -22.77
C LEU A 572 7.73 12.13 -21.95
N PHE A 573 6.87 11.26 -21.44
CA PHE A 573 7.28 10.07 -20.72
C PHE A 573 6.90 8.86 -21.54
N ILE A 574 7.84 7.95 -21.78
CA ILE A 574 7.61 6.67 -22.46
C ILE A 574 7.88 5.59 -21.43
N GLU A 575 6.92 4.70 -21.23
CA GLU A 575 7.08 3.56 -20.34
C GLU A 575 7.63 2.36 -21.12
N TRP A 576 6.92 2.01 -22.20
CA TRP A 576 7.26 0.90 -23.06
C TRP A 576 6.65 1.06 -24.46
N VAL A 577 7.21 0.31 -25.40
CA VAL A 577 6.69 0.12 -26.75
C VAL A 577 6.61 -1.36 -27.05
N LYS A 578 5.45 -1.85 -27.48
CA LYS A 578 5.26 -3.19 -28.03
C LYS A 578 5.33 -3.11 -29.56
N VAL A 579 6.09 -4.01 -30.17
CA VAL A 579 6.10 -4.21 -31.62
C VAL A 579 5.94 -5.70 -31.89
N GLY A 580 4.87 -6.09 -32.56
CA GLY A 580 4.55 -7.51 -32.76
C GLY A 580 4.31 -8.24 -31.45
N ARG A 581 5.15 -9.23 -31.13
CA ARG A 581 5.11 -10.00 -29.87
C ARG A 581 6.17 -9.56 -28.85
N THR A 582 6.93 -8.51 -29.16
CA THR A 582 8.09 -8.08 -28.36
C THR A 582 7.78 -6.77 -27.64
N LEU A 583 7.95 -6.74 -26.31
CA LEU A 583 7.83 -5.54 -25.47
C LEU A 583 9.21 -4.94 -25.23
N PHE A 584 9.33 -3.63 -25.43
CA PHE A 584 10.55 -2.86 -25.21
C PHE A 584 10.31 -1.85 -24.09
N LEU A 585 11.05 -1.94 -22.98
CA LEU A 585 10.93 -0.97 -21.89
C LEU A 585 11.84 0.23 -22.12
N ALA A 586 11.30 1.44 -21.98
CA ALA A 586 12.07 2.66 -22.18
C ALA A 586 13.20 2.83 -21.14
N GLN A 587 12.98 2.35 -19.91
CA GLN A 587 13.96 2.36 -18.82
C GLN A 587 15.23 1.56 -19.13
N ASP A 588 15.12 0.53 -19.97
CA ASP A 588 16.23 -0.31 -20.44
C ASP A 588 16.87 0.26 -21.72
N GLY A 589 16.28 1.33 -22.26
CA GLY A 589 16.74 2.01 -23.46
C GLY A 589 17.88 2.99 -23.22
N LYS A 590 18.36 3.58 -24.31
CA LYS A 590 19.33 4.68 -24.30
C LYS A 590 18.64 5.94 -24.76
N GLN A 591 18.60 6.93 -23.88
CA GLN A 591 18.09 8.26 -24.19
C GLN A 591 19.19 9.16 -24.74
N VAL A 592 18.83 9.91 -25.78
CA VAL A 592 19.66 10.90 -26.45
C VAL A 592 18.85 12.18 -26.57
N SER A 593 19.31 13.22 -25.91
CA SER A 593 18.71 14.55 -25.89
C SER A 593 19.81 15.62 -25.93
N GLY A 594 19.45 16.83 -26.34
CA GLY A 594 20.35 17.98 -26.35
C GLY A 594 20.64 18.57 -24.96
N CYS A 595 19.96 18.09 -23.91
CA CYS A 595 19.98 18.73 -22.59
C CYS A 595 21.05 18.16 -21.67
N LYS A 596 21.63 19.06 -20.86
CA LYS A 596 22.55 18.69 -19.78
C LYS A 596 21.78 17.82 -18.77
N ASN A 597 22.23 16.58 -18.58
CA ASN A 597 21.58 15.55 -17.74
C ASN A 597 20.29 14.93 -18.29
N GLY A 598 19.84 15.32 -19.48
CA GLY A 598 18.63 14.78 -20.10
C GLY A 598 18.71 13.28 -20.44
N ASN A 599 19.90 12.66 -20.39
CA ASN A 599 20.09 11.25 -20.73
C ASN A 599 20.18 10.31 -19.51
N ARG A 600 19.92 10.81 -18.29
CA ARG A 600 20.07 10.04 -17.04
C ARG A 600 18.93 9.06 -16.78
N ASN A 601 17.74 9.35 -17.32
CA ASN A 601 16.53 8.59 -17.05
C ASN A 601 15.86 8.20 -18.38
N PRO A 602 16.28 7.08 -18.99
CA PRO A 602 15.68 6.62 -20.23
C PRO A 602 14.15 6.49 -20.13
N GLY A 603 13.46 7.11 -21.08
CA GLY A 603 12.00 7.18 -21.11
C GLY A 603 11.42 8.44 -20.48
N LEU A 604 12.21 9.27 -19.78
CA LEU A 604 11.73 10.56 -19.27
C LEU A 604 12.33 11.68 -20.11
N LEU A 605 11.69 11.96 -21.25
CA LEU A 605 12.14 12.93 -22.23
C LEU A 605 11.75 14.33 -21.76
N TYR A 606 12.60 14.90 -20.89
CA TYR A 606 12.46 16.26 -20.36
C TYR A 606 12.74 17.37 -21.38
N CYS A 607 13.17 16.98 -22.57
CA CYS A 607 13.40 17.91 -23.66
C CYS A 607 13.42 17.13 -24.97
N SER A 608 13.39 17.87 -26.08
CA SER A 608 13.41 17.26 -27.40
C SER A 608 14.59 16.30 -27.53
N GLY A 609 14.28 15.11 -28.02
CA GLY A 609 15.19 13.99 -27.93
C GLY A 609 14.48 12.69 -28.24
N MET A 610 15.22 11.59 -28.07
CA MET A 610 14.71 10.27 -28.36
C MET A 610 15.18 9.24 -27.35
N VAL A 611 14.33 8.27 -27.06
CA VAL A 611 14.70 7.04 -26.37
C VAL A 611 14.78 5.90 -27.39
N LYS A 612 15.90 5.19 -27.43
CA LYS A 612 16.13 4.03 -28.29
C LYS A 612 16.14 2.76 -27.47
N MET A 613 15.33 1.78 -27.84
CA MET A 613 15.21 0.51 -27.14
C MET A 613 15.57 -0.61 -28.12
N SER A 614 16.67 -1.31 -27.84
CA SER A 614 17.18 -2.41 -28.68
C SER A 614 17.03 -3.78 -28.00
N GLN A 615 16.67 -3.79 -26.70
CA GLN A 615 16.43 -5.01 -25.94
C GLN A 615 14.93 -5.12 -25.67
N GLY A 616 14.29 -6.06 -26.37
CA GLY A 616 12.87 -6.36 -26.19
C GLY A 616 12.67 -7.80 -25.74
N GLU A 617 11.59 -8.06 -25.01
CA GLU A 617 11.25 -9.37 -24.46
C GLU A 617 9.94 -9.87 -25.06
N ASN A 618 9.87 -11.16 -25.41
CA ASN A 618 8.67 -11.74 -26.02
C ASN A 618 7.58 -12.00 -24.97
N ILE A 619 6.39 -11.45 -25.25
CA ILE A 619 5.20 -11.42 -24.39
C ILE A 619 4.53 -12.81 -24.32
N THR A 620 4.73 -13.66 -25.34
CA THR A 620 4.08 -14.98 -25.46
C THR A 620 5.03 -16.15 -25.25
N GLN A 621 6.14 -16.01 -24.52
CA GLN A 621 6.95 -17.20 -24.23
C GLN A 621 6.12 -18.20 -23.41
N GLU A 622 5.78 -19.32 -24.04
CA GLU A 622 5.30 -20.50 -23.31
C GLU A 622 6.23 -20.73 -22.14
N LYS A 623 5.63 -20.84 -20.95
CA LYS A 623 6.27 -21.19 -19.69
C LYS A 623 6.90 -22.58 -19.79
N THR A 624 8.02 -22.69 -20.48
CA THR A 624 8.95 -23.76 -20.20
C THR A 624 9.81 -23.25 -19.06
N ALA A 625 9.51 -23.74 -17.84
CA ALA A 625 10.45 -23.58 -16.76
C ALA A 625 11.83 -24.02 -17.28
N PRO A 626 12.91 -23.24 -17.12
CA PRO A 626 14.24 -23.73 -17.41
C PRO A 626 14.36 -25.11 -16.76
N SER A 627 14.61 -26.11 -17.59
CA SER A 627 14.83 -27.48 -17.13
C SER A 627 16.19 -27.46 -16.44
N TYR A 628 16.17 -27.21 -15.14
CA TYR A 628 17.36 -27.35 -14.31
C TYR A 628 17.62 -28.83 -14.12
N GLN A 629 18.88 -29.22 -14.19
CA GLN A 629 19.26 -30.59 -13.87
C GLN A 629 18.88 -30.90 -12.42
N GLU A 630 18.52 -32.14 -12.14
CA GLU A 630 18.31 -32.58 -10.77
C GLU A 630 19.58 -32.32 -9.95
N ASN A 631 19.38 -31.80 -8.74
CA ASN A 631 20.41 -31.35 -7.81
C ASN A 631 21.23 -30.15 -8.27
N GLN A 632 20.77 -29.35 -9.23
CA GLN A 632 21.45 -28.10 -9.60
C GLN A 632 21.01 -26.93 -8.72
N LEU A 633 21.97 -26.21 -8.13
CA LEU A 633 21.71 -24.97 -7.42
C LEU A 633 21.75 -23.79 -8.39
N VAL A 634 20.68 -23.01 -8.39
CA VAL A 634 20.55 -21.79 -9.17
C VAL A 634 20.39 -20.63 -8.21
N VAL A 635 21.19 -19.59 -8.39
CA VAL A 635 21.12 -18.36 -7.60
C VAL A 635 21.15 -17.19 -8.58
N GLU A 636 20.23 -16.25 -8.46
CA GLU A 636 20.22 -15.09 -9.35
C GLU A 636 21.40 -14.14 -9.08
N ARG A 637 21.64 -13.90 -7.79
CA ARG A 637 22.66 -12.97 -7.32
C ARG A 637 23.16 -13.37 -5.95
N ALA A 638 24.47 -13.30 -5.76
CA ALA A 638 25.09 -13.28 -4.45
C ALA A 638 25.48 -11.84 -4.11
N ALA A 639 25.15 -11.39 -2.90
CA ALA A 639 25.47 -10.06 -2.41
C ALA A 639 26.17 -10.14 -1.05
N PHE A 640 27.15 -9.28 -0.83
CA PHE A 640 27.79 -9.15 0.47
C PHE A 640 26.79 -8.53 1.45
N PHE A 641 26.31 -9.33 2.41
CA PHE A 641 25.28 -8.88 3.33
C PHE A 641 25.90 -8.21 4.56
N HIS A 642 26.80 -8.91 5.25
CA HIS A 642 27.48 -8.39 6.43
C HIS A 642 28.80 -9.13 6.63
N GLY A 643 29.74 -8.54 7.37
CA GLY A 643 30.91 -9.26 7.86
C GLY A 643 31.74 -8.40 8.80
N ASN A 644 32.45 -9.06 9.71
CA ASN A 644 33.43 -8.43 10.57
C ASN A 644 34.83 -8.79 10.10
N GLU A 645 35.81 -7.89 10.22
CA GLU A 645 37.21 -8.26 10.02
C GLU A 645 37.59 -9.44 10.92
N TYR A 646 38.27 -10.41 10.33
CA TYR A 646 38.63 -11.65 11.02
C TYR A 646 39.64 -11.36 12.13
N ASN A 647 39.29 -11.75 13.36
CA ASN A 647 40.17 -11.68 14.51
C ASN A 647 40.19 -13.02 15.26
N PRO A 648 41.32 -13.75 15.27
CA PRO A 648 41.41 -15.06 15.92
C PRO A 648 41.25 -15.00 17.45
N ASN A 649 41.43 -13.83 18.07
CA ASN A 649 41.27 -13.64 19.51
C ASN A 649 39.81 -13.37 19.90
N LYS A 650 38.93 -13.09 18.93
CA LYS A 650 37.49 -12.97 19.19
C LYS A 650 36.86 -14.36 19.23
N GLY A 651 36.00 -14.58 20.21
CA GLY A 651 35.21 -15.81 20.30
C GLY A 651 34.21 -15.99 19.15
N TRP A 652 33.92 -14.94 18.37
CA TRP A 652 32.99 -14.97 17.25
C TRP A 652 33.50 -14.16 16.06
N ASN A 653 33.50 -14.78 14.89
CA ASN A 653 33.77 -14.15 13.61
C ASN A 653 32.72 -14.61 12.59
N GLU A 654 32.20 -13.69 11.77
CA GLU A 654 31.14 -13.97 10.81
C GLU A 654 31.30 -13.18 9.50
N ILE A 655 30.98 -13.84 8.39
CA ILE A 655 30.66 -13.24 7.08
C ILE A 655 29.32 -13.81 6.62
N SER A 656 28.42 -12.95 6.16
CA SER A 656 27.08 -13.29 5.68
C SER A 656 26.93 -12.96 4.20
N LEU A 657 26.39 -13.91 3.43
CA LEU A 657 26.03 -13.72 2.03
C LEU A 657 24.51 -13.69 1.92
N GLY A 658 23.99 -12.71 1.18
CA GLY A 658 22.60 -12.70 0.74
C GLY A 658 22.51 -13.31 -0.66
N LEU A 659 21.57 -14.22 -0.85
CA LEU A 659 21.32 -14.95 -2.07
C LEU A 659 19.91 -14.61 -2.57
N LEU A 660 19.84 -14.15 -3.82
CA LEU A 660 18.61 -13.75 -4.50
C LEU A 660 18.07 -14.92 -5.32
N ASN A 661 16.75 -15.18 -5.23
CA ASN A 661 16.03 -16.17 -6.03
C ASN A 661 16.75 -17.53 -6.10
N VAL A 662 16.96 -18.14 -4.92
CA VAL A 662 17.60 -19.45 -4.80
C VAL A 662 16.61 -20.53 -5.25
N ASN A 663 17.04 -21.42 -6.12
CA ASN A 663 16.27 -22.60 -6.54
C ASN A 663 17.14 -23.86 -6.49
N PHE A 664 16.61 -24.92 -5.89
CA PHE A 664 17.22 -26.24 -5.86
C PHE A 664 16.16 -27.34 -5.76
N ASN A 665 16.00 -28.20 -6.77
CA ASN A 665 14.98 -29.27 -6.77
C ASN A 665 13.58 -28.78 -6.32
N HIS A 666 13.11 -27.68 -6.92
CA HIS A 666 11.86 -27.01 -6.57
C HIS A 666 11.81 -26.37 -5.17
N HIS A 667 12.94 -26.34 -4.44
CA HIS A 667 13.11 -25.50 -3.26
C HIS A 667 13.38 -24.06 -3.69
N TRP A 668 12.34 -23.24 -3.74
CA TRP A 668 12.46 -21.85 -4.15
C TRP A 668 12.46 -20.89 -2.96
N GLN A 669 13.40 -19.96 -2.93
CA GLN A 669 13.47 -18.86 -1.96
C GLN A 669 13.72 -17.54 -2.70
N SER A 670 12.78 -16.59 -2.65
CA SER A 670 13.00 -15.24 -3.20
C SER A 670 14.19 -14.51 -2.57
N GLY A 671 14.48 -14.77 -1.29
CA GLY A 671 15.69 -14.31 -0.63
C GLY A 671 16.14 -15.31 0.42
N MET A 672 17.45 -15.51 0.52
CA MET A 672 18.08 -16.38 1.50
C MET A 672 19.37 -15.74 2.01
N ARG A 673 19.64 -15.81 3.31
CA ARG A 673 20.94 -15.46 3.89
C ARG A 673 21.62 -16.72 4.41
N VAL A 674 22.90 -16.82 4.13
CA VAL A 674 23.79 -17.86 4.63
C VAL A 674 24.97 -17.23 5.34
N ASN A 675 25.36 -17.78 6.49
CA ASN A 675 26.45 -17.23 7.28
C ASN A 675 27.63 -18.21 7.36
N LEU A 676 28.83 -17.68 7.20
CA LEU A 676 30.08 -18.35 7.47
C LEU A 676 30.61 -17.90 8.82
N ILE A 677 30.71 -18.85 9.74
CA ILE A 677 30.97 -18.58 11.15
C ILE A 677 32.23 -19.30 11.58
N VAL A 678 33.06 -18.61 12.35
CA VAL A 678 34.20 -19.20 13.07
C VAL A 678 34.09 -18.79 14.54
N GLU A 679 33.85 -19.79 15.38
CA GLU A 679 33.72 -19.61 16.83
C GLU A 679 35.04 -20.02 17.51
N ASN A 680 35.59 -19.18 18.40
CA ASN A 680 36.84 -19.45 19.13
C ASN A 680 38.02 -19.92 18.25
N ASN A 681 38.16 -19.34 17.05
CA ASN A 681 39.18 -19.71 16.05
C ASN A 681 39.15 -21.20 15.61
N SER A 682 38.00 -21.85 15.73
CA SER A 682 37.79 -23.24 15.31
C SER A 682 37.78 -23.42 13.78
N GLU A 683 37.19 -24.52 13.33
CA GLU A 683 36.75 -24.70 11.95
C GLU A 683 35.63 -23.74 11.54
N ILE A 684 35.42 -23.66 10.23
CA ILE A 684 34.39 -22.83 9.61
C ILE A 684 33.08 -23.61 9.51
N PHE A 685 31.99 -22.96 9.89
CA PHE A 685 30.63 -23.48 9.80
C PHE A 685 29.84 -22.70 8.76
N LEU A 686 29.03 -23.41 7.98
CA LEU A 686 27.91 -22.83 7.25
C LEU A 686 26.68 -22.89 8.15
N GLU A 687 26.10 -21.74 8.46
CA GLU A 687 24.90 -21.62 9.26
C GLU A 687 23.68 -21.30 8.39
N ILE A 688 22.60 -22.05 8.62
CA ILE A 688 21.27 -21.85 8.02
C ILE A 688 20.28 -21.64 9.15
N ASN A 689 19.49 -20.57 9.06
CA ASN A 689 18.67 -20.04 10.15
C ASN A 689 17.24 -19.77 9.65
N ASP A 690 16.21 -20.22 10.38
CA ASP A 690 14.81 -20.16 9.93
C ASP A 690 14.27 -18.74 9.64
N LEU A 691 14.87 -17.67 10.18
CA LEU A 691 14.47 -16.28 9.92
C LEU A 691 15.16 -15.68 8.70
N GLU A 692 16.06 -16.43 8.06
CA GLU A 692 16.96 -15.93 7.03
C GLU A 692 16.58 -16.33 5.62
N CYS A 693 15.43 -16.99 5.44
CA CYS A 693 14.86 -17.29 4.12
C CYS A 693 13.45 -16.71 4.01
N SER A 694 12.99 -16.48 2.78
CA SER A 694 11.68 -15.85 2.56
C SER A 694 10.51 -16.74 2.92
N ASP A 695 10.69 -18.07 2.84
CA ASP A 695 9.79 -19.06 3.42
C ASP A 695 10.57 -19.96 4.39
N ASN A 696 10.63 -21.27 4.13
CA ASN A 696 11.35 -22.22 4.98
C ASN A 696 12.75 -22.49 4.41
N CYS A 697 13.81 -22.22 5.20
CA CYS A 697 15.17 -22.46 4.72
C CYS A 697 15.48 -23.92 4.37
N ILE A 698 14.80 -24.87 5.02
CA ILE A 698 14.85 -26.31 4.75
C ILE A 698 13.42 -26.83 4.58
N GLN A 699 13.23 -27.83 3.72
CA GLN A 699 11.89 -28.38 3.42
C GLN A 699 11.42 -29.39 4.46
N GLY A 700 12.36 -30.19 4.97
CA GLY A 700 12.09 -31.17 6.00
C GLY A 700 11.85 -30.55 7.37
N ARG A 701 11.54 -31.40 8.34
CA ARG A 701 11.51 -30.98 9.74
C ARG A 701 12.92 -30.55 10.17
N TRP A 702 13.00 -29.46 10.92
CA TRP A 702 14.22 -29.06 11.58
C TRP A 702 14.80 -30.20 12.43
N PRO A 703 16.13 -30.45 12.36
CA PRO A 703 16.80 -31.44 13.19
C PRO A 703 16.48 -31.24 14.67
N LYS A 704 16.34 -32.33 15.43
CA LYS A 704 16.17 -32.26 16.89
C LYS A 704 17.43 -31.70 17.56
N SER A 705 18.57 -31.95 16.93
CA SER A 705 19.89 -31.44 17.31
C SER A 705 20.14 -29.98 16.89
N ALA A 706 19.21 -29.34 16.16
CA ALA A 706 19.31 -27.94 15.78
C ALA A 706 19.41 -27.04 17.03
N HIS A 707 20.12 -25.93 16.89
CA HIS A 707 20.23 -24.97 17.98
C HIS A 707 18.99 -24.08 18.05
N ASP A 708 18.57 -23.78 19.27
CA ASP A 708 17.64 -22.71 19.55
C ASP A 708 18.40 -21.38 19.63
N GLY A 709 18.08 -20.52 18.69
CA GLY A 709 18.55 -19.16 18.59
C GLY A 709 18.02 -18.27 19.70
N ARG A 710 18.77 -17.19 19.91
CA ARG A 710 18.52 -16.23 20.99
C ARG A 710 17.21 -15.42 20.81
N SER A 711 16.65 -15.43 19.60
CA SER A 711 15.37 -14.82 19.25
C SER A 711 14.26 -15.85 19.04
N GLY A 712 14.49 -17.13 19.37
CA GLY A 712 13.53 -18.22 19.18
C GLY A 712 13.60 -18.91 17.82
N GLN A 713 14.47 -18.45 16.92
CA GLN A 713 14.74 -19.11 15.65
C GLN A 713 15.40 -20.47 15.85
N LYS A 714 15.20 -21.42 14.94
CA LYS A 714 16.05 -22.58 14.81
C LYS A 714 17.15 -22.33 13.80
N PHE A 715 18.34 -22.84 14.09
CA PHE A 715 19.44 -22.81 13.15
C PHE A 715 20.32 -24.06 13.28
N ILE A 716 20.96 -24.42 12.17
CA ILE A 716 21.93 -25.53 12.09
C ILE A 716 23.28 -24.98 11.67
N ARG A 717 24.35 -25.60 12.16
CA ARG A 717 25.72 -25.31 11.78
C ARG A 717 26.34 -26.55 11.20
N ILE A 718 26.91 -26.41 10.02
CA ILE A 718 27.38 -27.54 9.23
C ILE A 718 28.86 -27.35 9.01
N SER A 719 29.67 -28.29 9.48
CA SER A 719 31.13 -28.16 9.50
C SER A 719 31.77 -28.65 8.21
N LEU A 720 32.81 -27.95 7.74
CA LEU A 720 33.71 -28.42 6.67
C LEU A 720 35.08 -28.88 7.21
N GLY A 721 35.29 -28.86 8.52
CA GLY A 721 36.59 -29.16 9.11
C GLY A 721 36.71 -30.57 9.72
N PRO A 722 37.94 -30.98 10.08
CA PRO A 722 38.22 -32.29 10.63
C PRO A 722 37.81 -32.45 12.10
N GLN A 723 37.38 -31.37 12.76
CA GLN A 723 37.05 -31.36 14.19
C GLN A 723 35.54 -31.23 14.42
N GLU A 724 34.77 -31.89 13.55
CA GLU A 724 33.31 -31.88 13.63
C GLU A 724 32.81 -32.48 14.96
N SER A 725 32.02 -31.69 15.69
CA SER A 725 31.37 -32.14 16.92
C SER A 725 30.28 -33.18 16.65
N ARG A 726 29.97 -34.03 17.64
CA ARG A 726 28.85 -35.00 17.55
C ARG A 726 27.52 -34.31 17.23
N GLN A 727 27.27 -33.14 17.83
CA GLN A 727 26.04 -32.38 17.61
C GLN A 727 25.96 -31.86 16.18
N THR A 728 27.02 -31.22 15.67
CA THR A 728 27.10 -30.72 14.28
C THR A 728 26.91 -31.85 13.26
N ARG A 729 27.52 -33.01 13.53
CA ARG A 729 27.31 -34.21 12.71
C ARG A 729 25.85 -34.66 12.71
N GLN A 730 25.22 -34.71 13.89
CA GLN A 730 23.80 -35.07 14.01
C GLN A 730 22.88 -34.08 13.29
N GLN A 731 23.18 -32.78 13.36
CA GLN A 731 22.40 -31.75 12.66
C GLN A 731 22.32 -32.02 11.17
N PHE A 732 23.44 -32.39 10.54
CA PHE A 732 23.42 -32.79 9.12
C PHE A 732 22.74 -34.13 8.91
N GLU A 733 23.00 -35.14 9.74
CA GLU A 733 22.46 -36.49 9.53
C GLU A 733 20.95 -36.61 9.74
N GLU A 734 20.36 -35.76 10.57
CA GLU A 734 18.92 -35.68 10.84
C GLU A 734 18.13 -34.93 9.76
N LEU A 735 18.81 -34.25 8.83
CA LEU A 735 18.16 -33.60 7.68
C LEU A 735 17.49 -34.63 6.77
N SER A 736 16.43 -34.19 6.07
CA SER A 736 15.85 -34.99 4.99
C SER A 736 16.89 -35.25 3.89
N LYS A 737 16.67 -36.28 3.07
CA LYS A 737 17.58 -36.56 1.94
C LYS A 737 17.73 -35.33 1.03
N GLN A 738 16.63 -34.64 0.74
CA GLN A 738 16.61 -33.46 -0.12
C GLN A 738 17.36 -32.28 0.51
N ASP A 739 17.19 -32.04 1.82
CA ASP A 739 17.91 -30.99 2.53
C ASP A 739 19.43 -31.27 2.63
N LYS A 740 19.83 -32.56 2.75
CA LYS A 740 21.24 -32.95 2.67
C LYS A 740 21.85 -32.60 1.32
N PHE A 741 21.13 -32.84 0.23
CA PHE A 741 21.54 -32.42 -1.12
C PHE A 741 21.62 -30.90 -1.23
N PHE A 742 20.60 -30.17 -0.77
CA PHE A 742 20.56 -28.71 -0.83
C PHE A 742 21.71 -28.05 -0.06
N VAL A 743 21.93 -28.45 1.20
CA VAL A 743 23.05 -27.99 2.01
C VAL A 743 24.40 -28.29 1.35
N SER A 744 24.54 -29.51 0.81
CA SER A 744 25.77 -29.92 0.15
C SER A 744 26.02 -29.11 -1.11
N ALA A 745 24.95 -28.72 -1.81
CA ALA A 745 25.02 -27.80 -2.95
C ALA A 745 25.48 -26.41 -2.52
N LEU A 746 24.94 -25.86 -1.42
CA LEU A 746 25.39 -24.56 -0.87
C LEU A 746 26.88 -24.57 -0.51
N TRP A 747 27.38 -25.65 0.09
CA TRP A 747 28.81 -25.80 0.37
C TRP A 747 29.65 -25.85 -0.91
N GLN A 748 29.17 -26.58 -1.92
CA GLN A 748 29.85 -26.71 -3.21
C GLN A 748 29.86 -25.40 -4.00
N ALA A 749 28.80 -24.59 -3.88
CA ALA A 749 28.63 -23.29 -4.51
C ALA A 749 29.45 -22.16 -3.87
N LEU A 750 29.81 -22.33 -2.60
CA LEU A 750 30.32 -21.24 -1.78
C LEU A 750 31.54 -20.51 -2.38
N PRO A 751 32.52 -21.18 -3.02
CA PRO A 751 33.63 -20.49 -3.67
C PRO A 751 33.16 -19.50 -4.75
N ASP A 752 32.24 -19.91 -5.62
CA ASP A 752 31.69 -19.08 -6.68
C ASP A 752 30.83 -17.94 -6.13
N LEU A 753 30.02 -18.22 -5.11
CA LEU A 753 29.20 -17.21 -4.43
C LEU A 753 30.06 -16.14 -3.74
N LEU A 754 31.18 -16.53 -3.13
CA LEU A 754 32.15 -15.62 -2.49
C LEU A 754 32.87 -14.72 -3.51
N VAL A 755 33.04 -15.17 -4.75
CA VAL A 755 33.57 -14.34 -5.84
C VAL A 755 32.46 -13.41 -6.36
N ALA A 756 31.28 -13.96 -6.65
CA ALA A 756 30.16 -13.22 -7.22
C ALA A 756 29.72 -12.04 -6.34
N MET A 757 29.68 -12.22 -5.01
CA MET A 757 29.29 -11.17 -4.08
C MET A 757 30.17 -9.91 -4.10
N GLN A 758 31.40 -10.01 -4.63
CA GLN A 758 32.36 -8.89 -4.68
C GLN A 758 32.00 -7.88 -5.77
N SER A 759 31.15 -8.26 -6.72
CA SER A 759 30.69 -7.39 -7.81
C SER A 759 29.60 -6.40 -7.39
N GLY A 760 28.94 -6.64 -6.26
CA GLY A 760 27.81 -5.86 -5.77
C GLY A 760 28.22 -4.57 -5.04
N ASN A 761 27.34 -3.57 -5.04
CA ASN A 761 27.62 -2.29 -4.38
C ASN A 761 27.69 -2.41 -2.85
N ASN A 762 27.00 -3.37 -2.24
CA ASN A 762 27.10 -3.57 -0.79
C ASN A 762 28.51 -3.98 -0.38
N PHE A 763 29.22 -4.73 -1.22
CA PHE A 763 30.61 -5.12 -0.96
C PHE A 763 31.51 -3.91 -0.78
N ASN A 764 31.40 -2.91 -1.66
CA ASN A 764 32.18 -1.69 -1.56
C ASN A 764 31.71 -0.80 -0.38
N ARG A 765 30.40 -0.66 -0.17
CA ARG A 765 29.83 0.24 0.86
C ARG A 765 30.00 -0.25 2.29
N ARG A 766 30.21 -1.55 2.49
CA ARG A 766 30.25 -2.21 3.81
C ARG A 766 31.64 -2.76 4.15
N ASN A 767 32.71 -2.16 3.62
CA ASN A 767 34.11 -2.56 3.83
C ASN A 767 34.38 -4.04 3.49
N GLY A 768 33.70 -4.56 2.46
CA GLY A 768 33.81 -5.97 2.05
C GLY A 768 35.22 -6.35 1.60
N LYS A 769 35.99 -5.41 1.02
CA LYS A 769 37.39 -5.63 0.61
C LYS A 769 38.29 -5.94 1.80
N GLU A 770 38.22 -5.13 2.84
CA GLU A 770 39.02 -5.26 4.06
C GLU A 770 38.60 -6.52 4.83
N VAL A 771 37.28 -6.74 4.95
CA VAL A 771 36.73 -7.95 5.57
C VAL A 771 37.22 -9.20 4.83
N THR A 772 36.97 -9.34 3.53
CA THR A 772 37.40 -10.54 2.79
C THR A 772 38.91 -10.73 2.77
N ALA A 773 39.71 -9.66 2.72
CA ALA A 773 41.15 -9.73 2.83
C ALA A 773 41.60 -10.32 4.18
N SER A 774 41.01 -9.88 5.30
CA SER A 774 41.32 -10.43 6.63
C SER A 774 40.93 -11.91 6.76
N TRP A 775 39.90 -12.36 6.04
CA TRP A 775 39.41 -13.73 6.03
C TRP A 775 40.14 -14.67 5.06
N LYS A 776 41.02 -14.15 4.20
CA LYS A 776 41.69 -14.88 3.09
C LYS A 776 42.24 -16.24 3.50
N LYS A 777 42.87 -16.36 4.68
CA LYS A 777 43.45 -17.63 5.18
C LYS A 777 42.40 -18.68 5.55
N LYS A 778 41.23 -18.29 6.05
CA LYS A 778 40.14 -19.23 6.40
C LYS A 778 39.35 -19.59 5.14
N LEU A 779 39.05 -18.61 4.27
CA LEU A 779 38.29 -18.85 3.03
C LEU A 779 39.05 -19.76 2.06
N SER A 780 40.37 -19.62 1.92
CA SER A 780 41.18 -20.50 1.06
C SER A 780 41.21 -21.97 1.51
N GLN A 781 40.77 -22.27 2.74
CA GLN A 781 40.66 -23.65 3.22
C GLN A 781 39.41 -24.35 2.69
N ILE A 782 38.39 -23.59 2.25
CA ILE A 782 37.12 -24.13 1.76
C ILE A 782 37.39 -25.03 0.55
N ASP A 783 37.95 -24.49 -0.55
CA ASP A 783 38.24 -25.25 -1.77
C ASP A 783 39.09 -26.50 -1.52
N ARG A 784 40.07 -26.38 -0.63
CA ARG A 784 40.96 -27.49 -0.30
C ARG A 784 40.23 -28.61 0.43
N ARG A 785 39.36 -28.26 1.38
CA ARG A 785 38.65 -29.25 2.22
C ARG A 785 37.41 -29.82 1.53
N LEU A 786 36.75 -29.02 0.71
CA LEU A 786 35.53 -29.38 0.00
C LEU A 786 35.75 -30.58 -0.94
N ARG A 787 36.86 -30.58 -1.71
CA ARG A 787 37.21 -31.63 -2.69
C ARG A 787 37.09 -33.07 -2.19
N ASN A 788 37.45 -33.33 -0.93
CA ASN A 788 37.42 -34.67 -0.32
C ASN A 788 36.37 -34.79 0.79
N SER A 789 35.42 -33.85 0.86
CA SER A 789 34.40 -33.83 1.90
C SER A 789 33.27 -34.81 1.61
N ARG A 790 32.51 -35.18 2.65
CA ARG A 790 31.27 -35.97 2.47
C ARG A 790 30.23 -35.27 1.60
N TYR A 791 30.26 -33.94 1.52
CA TYR A 791 29.32 -33.14 0.74
C TYR A 791 29.53 -33.36 -0.76
N VAL A 792 30.78 -33.43 -1.21
CA VAL A 792 31.10 -33.73 -2.62
C VAL A 792 30.98 -35.24 -2.90
N ILE A 793 31.50 -36.09 -2.02
CA ILE A 793 31.60 -37.54 -2.29
C ILE A 793 30.23 -38.22 -2.23
N ARG A 794 29.37 -37.87 -1.25
CA ARG A 794 28.07 -38.54 -1.04
C ARG A 794 26.90 -37.80 -1.69
N TYR A 795 27.06 -36.50 -1.95
CA TYR A 795 26.02 -35.63 -2.49
C TYR A 795 26.57 -34.76 -3.63
N PRO A 796 27.14 -35.38 -4.69
CA PRO A 796 27.66 -34.62 -5.82
C PRO A 796 26.53 -33.83 -6.47
N VAL A 797 26.78 -32.56 -6.77
CA VAL A 797 25.85 -31.70 -7.49
C VAL A 797 26.49 -31.17 -8.78
N PRO A 798 25.71 -30.89 -9.83
CA PRO A 798 26.19 -30.11 -10.98
C PRO A 798 26.67 -28.72 -10.55
N ASP A 799 27.46 -28.07 -11.41
CA ASP A 799 27.95 -26.71 -11.17
C ASP A 799 26.81 -25.73 -10.92
N VAL A 800 27.09 -24.76 -10.04
CA VAL A 800 26.13 -23.73 -9.64
C VAL A 800 25.97 -22.72 -10.77
N ILE A 801 24.72 -22.41 -11.06
CA ILE A 801 24.39 -21.39 -12.05
C ILE A 801 24.08 -20.08 -11.33
N ILE A 802 24.95 -19.09 -11.54
CA ILE A 802 24.64 -17.69 -11.20
C ILE A 802 24.04 -17.03 -12.43
N ALA A 803 22.73 -17.17 -12.62
CA ALA A 803 22.03 -16.66 -13.80
C ALA A 803 20.94 -15.68 -13.40
N LYS A 804 20.93 -14.52 -14.06
CA LYS A 804 19.83 -13.56 -13.95
C LYS A 804 18.52 -14.24 -14.34
N ASP A 805 17.55 -14.30 -13.44
CA ASP A 805 16.23 -14.85 -13.77
C ASP A 805 15.47 -13.83 -14.61
N THR A 806 15.49 -14.00 -15.94
CA THR A 806 14.75 -13.16 -16.86
C THR A 806 13.23 -13.33 -16.73
N ARG A 807 12.74 -14.37 -16.02
CA ARG A 807 11.29 -14.65 -15.88
C ARG A 807 10.57 -13.62 -15.03
N LYS A 808 11.13 -13.18 -13.90
CA LYS A 808 10.49 -12.11 -13.09
C LYS A 808 10.36 -10.80 -13.87
N LYS A 809 11.34 -10.53 -14.74
CA LYS A 809 11.32 -9.38 -15.62
C LYS A 809 10.21 -9.53 -16.68
N ALA A 810 10.08 -10.71 -17.29
CA ALA A 810 9.00 -11.02 -18.24
C ALA A 810 7.59 -11.06 -17.60
N ASP A 811 7.43 -11.65 -16.41
CA ASP A 811 6.17 -11.68 -15.66
C ASP A 811 5.78 -10.27 -15.20
N GLY A 812 6.74 -9.48 -14.72
CA GLY A 812 6.56 -8.06 -14.44
C GLY A 812 6.19 -7.28 -15.71
N MET A 813 6.82 -7.57 -16.85
CA MET A 813 6.48 -6.98 -18.15
C MET A 813 5.08 -7.34 -18.64
N MET A 814 4.66 -8.58 -18.44
CA MET A 814 3.31 -9.06 -18.75
C MET A 814 2.26 -8.43 -17.84
N ALA A 815 2.51 -8.40 -16.53
CA ALA A 815 1.65 -7.71 -15.58
C ALA A 815 1.56 -6.20 -15.88
N MET A 816 2.67 -5.56 -16.25
CA MET A 816 2.71 -4.17 -16.70
C MET A 816 1.87 -3.95 -17.96
N ALA A 817 2.06 -4.76 -19.00
CA ALA A 817 1.32 -4.68 -20.24
C ALA A 817 -0.18 -4.95 -20.04
N MET A 818 -0.54 -5.92 -19.20
CA MET A 818 -1.93 -6.25 -18.88
C MET A 818 -2.60 -5.17 -18.04
N SER A 819 -1.91 -4.61 -17.03
CA SER A 819 -2.43 -3.50 -16.21
C SER A 819 -2.68 -2.22 -17.04
N ALA A 820 -1.85 -2.01 -18.05
CA ALA A 820 -1.93 -0.85 -18.94
C ALA A 820 -3.05 -0.91 -19.98
N ILE A 821 -3.47 -2.11 -20.35
CA ILE A 821 -4.47 -2.37 -21.40
C ILE A 821 -5.86 -2.63 -20.79
N LYS A 822 -5.93 -2.88 -19.48
CA LYS A 822 -7.11 -3.38 -18.78
C LYS A 822 -7.53 -2.44 -17.66
N VAL A 823 -8.05 -1.27 -18.02
CA VAL A 823 -8.90 -0.56 -17.08
C VAL A 823 -10.24 -0.33 -17.76
N THR A 824 -11.11 -1.34 -17.62
CA THR A 824 -12.55 -1.10 -17.77
C THR A 824 -12.88 0.10 -16.89
N PRO A 825 -13.52 1.15 -17.43
CA PRO A 825 -13.88 2.30 -16.61
C PRO A 825 -14.70 1.83 -15.40
N PRO A 826 -14.39 2.29 -14.18
CA PRO A 826 -15.15 1.95 -12.99
C PRO A 826 -16.60 2.37 -13.18
N VAL A 827 -17.54 1.46 -12.94
CA VAL A 827 -18.97 1.80 -13.01
C VAL A 827 -19.42 2.21 -11.61
N PRO A 828 -19.89 3.45 -11.40
CA PRO A 828 -20.42 3.85 -10.10
C PRO A 828 -21.50 2.88 -9.60
N ALA A 829 -21.46 2.57 -8.30
CA ALA A 829 -22.44 1.69 -7.64
C ALA A 829 -23.91 2.09 -7.84
N SER A 830 -24.17 3.36 -8.17
CA SER A 830 -25.51 3.86 -8.45
C SER A 830 -26.17 3.23 -9.68
N HIS A 831 -25.44 2.45 -10.49
CA HIS A 831 -25.91 1.74 -11.69
C HIS A 831 -26.49 2.63 -12.81
N ILE A 832 -26.60 3.94 -12.62
CA ILE A 832 -26.91 4.92 -13.66
C ILE A 832 -25.62 5.55 -14.13
N MET A 833 -25.22 5.21 -15.36
CA MET A 833 -24.15 5.89 -16.08
C MET A 833 -24.74 7.10 -16.77
N VAL A 834 -24.34 8.28 -16.30
CA VAL A 834 -24.63 9.53 -16.99
C VAL A 834 -23.45 9.88 -17.89
N GLU A 835 -23.72 10.29 -19.12
CA GLU A 835 -22.70 10.70 -20.10
C GLU A 835 -22.72 12.20 -20.40
N THR A 836 -23.80 12.89 -20.05
CA THR A 836 -23.96 14.32 -20.30
C THR A 836 -24.59 15.03 -19.10
N ASP A 837 -24.28 16.30 -18.95
CA ASP A 837 -24.97 17.22 -18.06
C ASP A 837 -26.49 17.17 -18.24
N THR A 838 -26.99 17.24 -19.48
CA THR A 838 -28.44 17.20 -19.78
C THR A 838 -29.12 15.92 -19.27
N GLN A 839 -28.45 14.76 -19.36
CA GLN A 839 -28.96 13.51 -18.83
C GLN A 839 -29.05 13.54 -17.31
N TRP A 840 -28.06 14.14 -16.63
CA TRP A 840 -28.08 14.32 -15.18
C TRP A 840 -29.23 15.26 -14.76
N GLU A 841 -29.42 16.37 -15.47
CA GLU A 841 -30.51 17.31 -15.21
C GLU A 841 -31.88 16.66 -15.39
N GLN A 842 -32.05 15.89 -16.47
CA GLN A 842 -33.29 15.15 -16.72
C GLN A 842 -33.57 14.17 -15.58
N MET A 843 -32.55 13.42 -15.12
CA MET A 843 -32.68 12.51 -13.99
C MET A 843 -33.12 13.25 -12.72
N LEU A 844 -32.54 14.41 -12.40
CA LEU A 844 -32.95 15.21 -11.24
C LEU A 844 -34.39 15.70 -11.35
N ASN A 845 -34.79 16.21 -12.51
CA ASN A 845 -36.14 16.71 -12.77
C ASN A 845 -37.21 15.61 -12.74
N GLU A 846 -36.86 14.37 -13.13
CA GLU A 846 -37.76 13.22 -13.06
C GLU A 846 -37.89 12.68 -11.63
N MET A 847 -36.84 12.78 -10.82
CA MET A 847 -36.79 12.18 -9.48
C MET A 847 -37.26 13.10 -8.35
N PHE A 848 -37.08 14.41 -8.49
CA PHE A 848 -37.37 15.38 -7.44
C PHE A 848 -38.27 16.52 -7.93
N LEU A 849 -39.06 17.07 -7.01
CA LEU A 849 -39.80 18.29 -7.25
C LEU A 849 -38.83 19.48 -7.35
N GLU A 850 -39.23 20.54 -8.07
CA GLU A 850 -38.40 21.72 -8.31
C GLU A 850 -37.79 22.31 -7.02
N ASP A 851 -38.58 22.42 -5.95
CA ASP A 851 -38.15 22.91 -4.63
C ASP A 851 -37.17 21.97 -3.89
N ASP A 852 -37.04 20.72 -4.33
CA ASP A 852 -36.19 19.70 -3.72
C ASP A 852 -34.92 19.41 -4.52
N ILE A 853 -34.82 19.83 -5.80
CA ILE A 853 -33.61 19.64 -6.62
C ILE A 853 -32.39 20.28 -5.95
N ALA A 854 -32.53 21.53 -5.46
CA ALA A 854 -31.45 22.21 -4.74
C ALA A 854 -31.02 21.43 -3.48
N LYS A 855 -31.98 20.87 -2.74
CA LYS A 855 -31.71 20.05 -1.55
C LYS A 855 -31.05 18.71 -1.91
N ALA A 856 -31.41 18.11 -3.05
CA ALA A 856 -30.83 16.87 -3.54
C ALA A 856 -29.35 17.06 -3.96
N VAL A 857 -28.93 18.27 -4.35
CA VAL A 857 -27.54 18.55 -4.71
C VAL A 857 -26.73 19.06 -3.50
N LEU A 858 -27.30 20.00 -2.73
CA LEU A 858 -26.58 20.80 -1.73
C LEU A 858 -26.90 20.45 -0.27
N ALA A 859 -27.95 19.67 0.01
CA ALA A 859 -28.50 19.42 1.35
C ALA A 859 -29.01 20.66 2.12
N MET A 860 -28.87 21.86 1.55
CA MET A 860 -29.29 23.15 2.10
C MET A 860 -29.57 24.15 0.96
N ALA A 861 -30.01 25.36 1.31
CA ALA A 861 -30.29 26.41 0.33
C ALA A 861 -28.99 26.94 -0.33
N PRO A 862 -29.00 27.22 -1.65
CA PRO A 862 -27.87 27.84 -2.33
C PRO A 862 -27.61 29.27 -1.83
N ILE A 863 -26.36 29.73 -1.88
CA ILE A 863 -25.96 31.06 -1.40
C ILE A 863 -25.71 32.04 -2.57
N SER A 864 -25.36 31.54 -3.75
CA SER A 864 -25.20 32.37 -4.95
C SER A 864 -26.53 32.54 -5.70
N VAL A 865 -26.88 33.80 -6.01
CA VAL A 865 -28.15 34.16 -6.65
C VAL A 865 -27.94 34.43 -8.13
N SER A 866 -28.10 33.39 -8.94
CA SER A 866 -28.72 33.46 -10.27
C SER A 866 -29.41 32.15 -10.59
N LEU A 867 -30.41 31.77 -9.77
CA LEU A 867 -31.39 30.76 -10.17
C LEU A 867 -32.13 31.27 -11.41
N ARG A 868 -31.65 30.90 -12.60
CA ARG A 868 -32.46 30.78 -13.79
C ARG A 868 -32.08 29.50 -14.53
N ASP A 869 -32.85 28.48 -14.17
CA ASP A 869 -33.42 27.47 -15.07
C ASP A 869 -32.71 26.10 -15.17
N GLN A 870 -31.50 25.88 -14.63
CA GLN A 870 -30.73 24.63 -14.90
C GLN A 870 -30.11 24.01 -13.62
N PRO A 871 -30.38 22.71 -13.29
CA PRO A 871 -29.77 22.03 -12.14
C PRO A 871 -28.23 22.00 -12.10
N MET A 872 -27.58 22.13 -13.26
CA MET A 872 -26.11 22.20 -13.36
C MET A 872 -25.49 23.38 -12.62
N ASP A 873 -26.19 24.49 -12.44
CA ASP A 873 -25.65 25.63 -11.70
C ASP A 873 -25.40 25.30 -10.22
N LEU A 874 -26.11 24.32 -9.67
CA LEU A 874 -26.01 23.93 -8.25
C LEU A 874 -24.65 23.34 -7.90
N ILE A 875 -24.01 22.59 -8.80
CA ILE A 875 -22.67 22.05 -8.49
C ILE A 875 -21.62 23.17 -8.46
N THR A 876 -21.85 24.28 -9.18
CA THR A 876 -20.96 25.45 -9.19
C THR A 876 -21.18 26.40 -8.00
N ASP A 877 -22.26 26.21 -7.22
CA ASP A 877 -22.51 27.01 -6.02
C ASP A 877 -21.41 26.78 -4.98
N PRO A 878 -20.94 27.83 -4.28
CA PRO A 878 -19.93 27.68 -3.22
C PRO A 878 -20.29 26.64 -2.15
N VAL A 879 -21.58 26.44 -1.86
CA VAL A 879 -22.07 25.43 -0.92
C VAL A 879 -21.69 24.02 -1.36
N TYR A 880 -21.56 23.73 -2.66
CA TYR A 880 -21.21 22.40 -3.14
C TYR A 880 -19.80 21.96 -2.72
N HIS A 881 -18.90 22.92 -2.42
CA HIS A 881 -17.59 22.62 -1.86
C HIS A 881 -17.63 22.23 -0.38
N LEU A 882 -18.79 22.33 0.25
CA LEU A 882 -19.04 22.05 1.67
C LEU A 882 -19.88 20.79 1.81
N LYS A 883 -19.83 20.20 2.99
CA LYS A 883 -20.75 19.17 3.43
C LYS A 883 -21.13 19.36 4.88
#